data_AF-A0A1H7MLI2-F1
#
_entry.id   AF-A0A1H7MLI2-F1
#
_cell.length_a   1.000
_cell.length_b   1.000
_cell.length_c   1.000
_cell.angle_alpha   90.00
_cell.angle_beta   90.00
_cell.angle_gamma   90.00
#
_symmetry.space_group_name_H-M   'P 1'
#
loop_
_entity.id
_entity.type
_entity.pdbx_description
1 polymer ?
#
loop_
_entity_poly.entity_id
_entity_poly.type
_entity_poly.pdbx_seq_one_letter_code
_entity_poly.pdbx_strand_id
1 'polypeptide(L)'
;MCRIDAGFGKYDLDEKAAPSERFIQALDEYEIAGQLRSLLTNHFATTWQYVFSSANRLEEALDLARSQATTEDQAAAVISSGPLAGRLREQLCALIHKYVTGRTLETLEFAKDVAQTFFPHSPYKLFKKLKPCSQYGWFITALYGNEYFLHSAVFDDPALIAEGERERVQVLWSCLPAWSHDEQQIPTELGSIFSPDTKALLSVASTQRHAGPPTPAAHQWLQRVRFLEAWVKSDAAAGRLHNPDKGVFHNLDTELESLRSDLKALRSGDSDVKALCESATNWLNNLERQLKETLAIHMDLTNADEEQLADWAKQLDNCVSGRITQLPSGEEDVAEQQHLRRLLSMLSSDKAEAWAKQSASHVIATLQSGQNSSLKSSRKWWASDYSARWKAKLEAEIHALGVKDALAVLSCWLWLPNEAAYRWWNSLLEKLIHDSEFPLALTPQWTVAAIDRLDDEVVLPYIDKSLGLLRGRLSNAAEPDLNNQLVALLSRLSHLDPRKALRHRLMLMRSSYVPFADKSLSRFSSLYSDKAVSWYSPLSEQARNLCAKKLNGTPYVDRQECEAAEQAIYQSFALDLIDFCLSRLRLRKGEKKPEDERYADGQVTEQSAIWRQGYLKALLEIGLDPNGKAHKTVFFTRQFDPDESVRDVAKEAYRAVRRETKSKKSVQDFKRGLIAAEWWLLMSQRRALDLPIDPEGALKTRRNMMRNP
;
A
#
# COMPACT_ATOMS: atom_id res chain seq x y z
N MET A 1 -24.78 -55.59 72.66
CA MET A 1 -23.37 -55.26 72.37
C MET A 1 -22.75 -56.40 71.59
N CYS A 2 -22.74 -56.31 70.28
CA CYS A 2 -22.11 -57.29 69.39
C CYS A 2 -20.68 -56.84 69.07
N ARG A 3 -19.78 -57.81 68.93
CA ARG A 3 -18.32 -57.67 68.84
C ARG A 3 -17.81 -57.14 67.48
N ILE A 4 -18.61 -56.32 66.78
CA ILE A 4 -18.33 -55.79 65.42
C ILE A 4 -17.90 -54.31 65.48
N ASP A 5 -18.16 -53.61 66.59
CA ASP A 5 -17.99 -52.15 66.69
C ASP A 5 -16.54 -51.68 66.92
N ALA A 6 -15.56 -52.60 66.96
CA ALA A 6 -14.18 -52.29 67.35
C ALA A 6 -13.38 -51.47 66.30
N GLY A 7 -13.87 -51.34 65.07
CA GLY A 7 -13.29 -50.47 64.04
C GLY A 7 -13.90 -49.06 63.97
N PHE A 8 -15.00 -48.80 64.68
CA PHE A 8 -15.84 -47.61 64.52
C PHE A 8 -15.75 -46.59 65.66
N GLY A 9 -14.73 -46.66 66.52
CA GLY A 9 -14.61 -45.86 67.75
C GLY A 9 -14.50 -44.32 67.59
N LYS A 10 -14.70 -43.76 66.39
CA LYS A 10 -14.75 -42.31 66.14
C LYS A 10 -16.14 -41.76 65.80
N TYR A 11 -17.14 -42.61 65.54
CA TYR A 11 -18.48 -42.18 65.13
C TYR A 11 -19.53 -42.79 66.06
N ASP A 12 -20.43 -41.96 66.59
CA ASP A 12 -21.55 -42.38 67.43
C ASP A 12 -22.54 -43.16 66.56
N LEU A 13 -22.69 -44.47 66.80
CA LEU A 13 -23.46 -45.39 65.95
C LEU A 13 -24.98 -45.19 66.03
N ASP A 14 -25.45 -44.35 66.97
CA ASP A 14 -26.86 -43.99 67.08
C ASP A 14 -27.19 -42.85 66.11
N GLU A 15 -28.14 -43.09 65.19
CA GLU A 15 -28.66 -42.05 64.31
C GLU A 15 -29.26 -40.90 65.14
N LYS A 16 -28.76 -39.68 64.96
CA LYS A 16 -29.29 -38.50 65.67
C LYS A 16 -30.74 -38.24 65.24
N ALA A 17 -31.61 -38.00 66.22
CA ALA A 17 -33.05 -37.79 65.99
C ALA A 17 -33.38 -36.41 65.42
N ALA A 18 -32.57 -35.38 65.70
CA ALA A 18 -32.78 -34.03 65.21
C ALA A 18 -32.30 -33.91 63.74
N PRO A 19 -33.12 -33.39 62.81
CA PRO A 19 -32.77 -33.32 61.39
C PRO A 19 -31.45 -32.59 61.10
N SER A 20 -31.15 -31.49 61.78
CA SER A 20 -29.90 -30.74 61.59
C SER A 20 -28.69 -31.51 62.11
N GLU A 21 -28.80 -32.18 63.25
CA GLU A 21 -27.72 -32.99 63.82
C GLU A 21 -27.47 -34.24 62.96
N ARG A 22 -28.53 -34.85 62.41
CA ARG A 22 -28.40 -35.98 61.46
C ARG A 22 -27.71 -35.58 60.16
N PHE A 23 -27.95 -34.36 59.68
CA PHE A 23 -27.27 -33.82 58.50
C PHE A 23 -25.77 -33.65 58.75
N ILE A 24 -25.40 -33.09 59.90
CA ILE A 24 -23.99 -32.93 60.29
C ILE A 24 -23.32 -34.29 60.47
N GLN A 25 -24.01 -35.24 61.12
CA GLN A 25 -23.55 -36.63 61.26
C GLN A 25 -23.28 -37.26 59.89
N ALA A 26 -24.18 -37.10 58.91
CA ALA A 26 -23.97 -37.60 57.55
C ALA A 26 -22.73 -36.98 56.88
N LEU A 27 -22.50 -35.67 57.06
CA LEU A 27 -21.29 -35.03 56.50
C LEU A 27 -20.00 -35.56 57.16
N ASP A 28 -20.04 -35.93 58.44
CA ASP A 28 -18.91 -36.51 59.17
C ASP A 28 -18.62 -37.96 58.74
N GLU A 29 -19.65 -38.79 58.62
CA GLU A 29 -19.55 -40.20 58.20
C GLU A 29 -19.01 -40.34 56.77
N TYR A 30 -19.30 -39.38 55.91
CA TYR A 30 -18.84 -39.33 54.52
C TYR A 30 -17.59 -38.45 54.33
N GLU A 31 -16.95 -38.03 55.43
CA GLU A 31 -15.69 -37.27 55.44
C GLU A 31 -15.72 -35.97 54.62
N ILE A 32 -16.89 -35.31 54.54
CA ILE A 32 -17.04 -34.04 53.83
C ILE A 32 -16.54 -32.88 54.70
N ALA A 33 -15.45 -32.27 54.25
CA ALA A 33 -14.72 -31.24 55.00
C ALA A 33 -14.55 -29.92 54.20
N GLY A 34 -14.00 -28.91 54.85
CA GLY A 34 -13.61 -27.65 54.23
C GLY A 34 -14.78 -26.79 53.76
N GLN A 35 -14.56 -26.01 52.69
CA GLN A 35 -15.54 -25.04 52.18
C GLN A 35 -16.83 -25.70 51.67
N LEU A 36 -16.74 -26.91 51.10
CA LEU A 36 -17.93 -27.63 50.64
C LEU A 36 -18.86 -27.99 51.81
N ARG A 37 -18.29 -28.42 52.95
CA ARG A 37 -19.05 -28.66 54.18
C ARG A 37 -19.77 -27.40 54.65
N SER A 38 -19.09 -26.25 54.63
CA SER A 38 -19.68 -24.97 55.03
C SER A 38 -20.86 -24.60 54.13
N LEU A 39 -20.72 -24.73 52.80
CA LEU A 39 -21.82 -24.44 51.87
C LEU A 39 -23.01 -25.40 52.07
N LEU A 40 -22.76 -26.71 52.19
CA LEU A 40 -23.81 -27.70 52.43
C LEU A 40 -24.56 -27.44 53.73
N THR A 41 -23.83 -27.08 54.79
CA THR A 41 -24.41 -26.75 56.10
C THR A 41 -25.27 -25.48 56.02
N ASN A 42 -24.75 -24.43 55.39
CA ASN A 42 -25.45 -23.15 55.27
C ASN A 42 -26.76 -23.26 54.48
N HIS A 43 -26.76 -24.04 53.39
CA HIS A 43 -27.90 -24.13 52.49
C HIS A 43 -28.91 -25.22 52.88
N PHE A 44 -28.48 -26.34 53.48
CA PHE A 44 -29.34 -27.51 53.63
C PHE A 44 -29.46 -28.08 55.05
N ALA A 45 -28.74 -27.59 56.06
CA ALA A 45 -28.77 -28.20 57.40
C ALA A 45 -30.18 -28.34 57.98
N THR A 46 -31.08 -27.39 57.70
CA THR A 46 -32.48 -27.42 58.17
C THR A 46 -33.48 -27.89 57.12
N THR A 47 -33.07 -28.03 55.85
CA THR A 47 -33.98 -28.28 54.71
C THR A 47 -33.64 -29.53 53.90
N TRP A 48 -32.58 -30.28 54.27
CA TRP A 48 -32.12 -31.45 53.51
C TRP A 48 -33.21 -32.52 53.32
N GLN A 49 -34.11 -32.73 54.29
CA GLN A 49 -35.21 -33.68 54.15
C GLN A 49 -36.17 -33.28 53.04
N TYR A 50 -36.39 -31.98 52.83
CA TYR A 50 -37.17 -31.46 51.72
C TYR A 50 -36.41 -31.62 50.40
N VAL A 51 -35.12 -31.28 50.38
CA VAL A 51 -34.30 -31.25 49.15
C VAL A 51 -33.98 -32.65 48.63
N PHE A 52 -33.49 -33.54 49.49
CA PHE A 52 -33.06 -34.91 49.15
C PHE A 52 -34.17 -35.96 49.29
N SER A 53 -35.28 -35.62 49.96
CA SER A 53 -36.46 -36.48 50.21
C SER A 53 -36.25 -37.68 51.15
N SER A 54 -35.02 -38.18 51.32
CA SER A 54 -34.66 -39.24 52.28
C SER A 54 -33.18 -39.21 52.66
N ALA A 55 -32.83 -39.86 53.78
CA ALA A 55 -31.43 -40.02 54.21
C ALA A 55 -30.61 -40.79 53.18
N ASN A 56 -31.13 -41.91 52.65
CA ASN A 56 -30.44 -42.70 51.61
C ASN A 56 -30.06 -41.87 50.38
N ARG A 57 -30.91 -40.93 49.95
CA ARG A 57 -30.63 -40.07 48.79
C ARG A 57 -29.60 -38.98 49.08
N LEU A 58 -29.54 -38.50 50.33
CA LEU A 58 -28.47 -37.63 50.79
C LEU A 58 -27.15 -38.40 50.82
N GLU A 59 -27.14 -39.57 51.43
CA GLU A 59 -25.98 -40.45 51.56
C GLU A 59 -25.43 -40.91 50.21
N GLU A 60 -26.29 -41.26 49.24
CA GLU A 60 -25.89 -41.55 47.86
C GLU A 60 -25.16 -40.35 47.22
N ALA A 61 -25.63 -39.12 47.47
CA ALA A 61 -24.99 -37.92 46.95
C ALA A 61 -23.63 -37.64 47.63
N LEU A 62 -23.53 -37.89 48.95
CA LEU A 62 -22.29 -37.73 49.70
C LEU A 62 -21.27 -38.84 49.37
N ASP A 63 -21.71 -40.08 49.11
CA ASP A 63 -20.85 -41.17 48.67
C ASP A 63 -20.26 -40.88 47.29
N LEU A 64 -21.09 -40.39 46.37
CA LEU A 64 -20.65 -39.96 45.06
C LEU A 64 -19.63 -38.83 45.17
N ALA A 65 -19.84 -37.86 46.07
CA ALA A 65 -18.88 -36.81 46.34
C ALA A 65 -17.56 -37.39 46.87
N ARG A 66 -17.61 -38.22 47.92
CA ARG A 66 -16.42 -38.85 48.54
C ARG A 66 -15.56 -39.62 47.55
N SER A 67 -16.16 -40.23 46.52
CA SER A 67 -15.43 -40.94 45.47
C SER A 67 -14.55 -40.04 44.58
N GLN A 68 -14.67 -38.71 44.68
CA GLN A 68 -13.96 -37.74 43.86
C GLN A 68 -12.65 -37.26 44.50
N ALA A 69 -11.63 -37.09 43.68
CA ALA A 69 -10.27 -36.77 44.13
C ALA A 69 -10.05 -35.31 44.56
N THR A 70 -10.84 -34.37 44.05
CA THR A 70 -10.68 -32.93 44.33
C THR A 70 -11.95 -32.33 44.91
N THR A 71 -11.83 -31.29 45.74
CA THR A 71 -12.99 -30.61 46.34
C THR A 71 -13.91 -29.96 45.28
N GLU A 72 -13.36 -29.52 44.14
CA GLU A 72 -14.15 -29.07 42.99
C GLU A 72 -15.00 -30.21 42.40
N ASP A 73 -14.40 -31.39 42.24
CA ASP A 73 -15.10 -32.56 41.70
C ASP A 73 -16.13 -33.09 42.70
N GLN A 74 -15.83 -33.04 44.00
CA GLN A 74 -16.77 -33.32 45.10
C GLN A 74 -17.97 -32.39 45.01
N ALA A 75 -17.76 -31.08 44.91
CA ALA A 75 -18.82 -30.08 44.83
C ALA A 75 -19.70 -30.27 43.58
N ALA A 76 -19.09 -30.55 42.42
CA ALA A 76 -19.82 -30.83 41.20
C ALA A 76 -20.62 -32.14 41.29
N ALA A 77 -20.06 -33.19 41.90
CA ALA A 77 -20.76 -34.47 42.11
C ALA A 77 -22.00 -34.31 42.99
N VAL A 78 -21.91 -33.49 44.05
CA VAL A 78 -23.06 -33.17 44.91
C VAL A 78 -24.17 -32.48 44.10
N ILE A 79 -23.87 -31.43 43.33
CA ILE A 79 -24.89 -30.73 42.55
C ILE A 79 -25.47 -31.63 41.43
N SER A 80 -24.63 -32.45 40.79
CA SER A 80 -25.05 -33.41 39.77
C SER A 80 -25.83 -34.61 40.33
N SER A 81 -25.96 -34.75 41.66
CA SER A 81 -26.74 -35.84 42.26
C SER A 81 -28.22 -35.74 41.89
N GLY A 82 -28.89 -36.89 41.72
CA GLY A 82 -30.26 -36.95 41.20
C GLY A 82 -31.26 -35.97 41.86
N PRO A 83 -31.31 -35.86 43.20
CA PRO A 83 -32.23 -34.93 43.87
C PRO A 83 -31.93 -33.44 43.59
N LEU A 84 -30.65 -33.05 43.60
CA LEU A 84 -30.25 -31.66 43.38
C LEU A 84 -30.29 -31.28 41.90
N ALA A 85 -29.80 -32.13 41.01
CA ALA A 85 -29.81 -31.91 39.56
C ALA A 85 -31.24 -31.76 39.02
N GLY A 86 -32.17 -32.59 39.50
CA GLY A 86 -33.60 -32.50 39.13
C GLY A 86 -34.22 -31.15 39.53
N ARG A 87 -34.00 -30.73 40.79
CA ARG A 87 -34.51 -29.46 41.32
C ARG A 87 -33.84 -28.25 40.68
N LEU A 88 -32.53 -28.29 40.48
CA LEU A 88 -31.79 -27.23 39.81
C LEU A 88 -32.30 -27.05 38.38
N ARG A 89 -32.52 -28.15 37.65
CA ARG A 89 -33.11 -28.09 36.31
C ARG A 89 -34.49 -27.44 36.31
N GLU A 90 -35.37 -27.84 37.24
CA GLU A 90 -36.70 -27.22 37.37
C GLU A 90 -36.61 -25.72 37.67
N GLN A 91 -35.73 -25.32 38.59
CA GLN A 91 -35.55 -23.91 38.97
C GLN A 91 -34.94 -23.08 37.83
N LEU A 92 -33.97 -23.62 37.10
CA LEU A 92 -33.40 -22.98 35.90
C LEU A 92 -34.47 -22.83 34.80
N CYS A 93 -35.28 -23.86 34.54
CA CYS A 93 -36.39 -23.77 33.58
C CYS A 93 -37.45 -22.75 34.01
N ALA A 94 -37.80 -22.68 35.31
CA ALA A 94 -38.75 -21.70 35.82
C ALA A 94 -38.27 -20.26 35.68
N LEU A 95 -36.96 -20.01 35.87
CA LEU A 95 -36.34 -18.70 35.63
C LEU A 95 -36.40 -18.28 34.16
N ILE A 96 -36.16 -19.22 33.24
CA ILE A 96 -36.22 -18.96 31.80
C ILE A 96 -37.61 -18.52 31.37
N HIS A 97 -38.67 -19.14 31.91
CA HIS A 97 -40.05 -18.84 31.56
C HIS A 97 -40.76 -17.82 32.47
N LYS A 98 -40.02 -17.14 33.37
CA LYS A 98 -40.56 -16.13 34.31
C LYS A 98 -41.74 -16.61 35.18
N TYR A 99 -41.93 -17.92 35.35
CA TYR A 99 -42.95 -18.49 36.24
C TYR A 99 -42.40 -18.58 37.67
N VAL A 100 -42.22 -17.45 38.36
CA VAL A 100 -41.77 -17.48 39.76
C VAL A 100 -42.79 -16.84 40.68
N THR A 101 -43.70 -17.67 41.20
CA THR A 101 -44.41 -17.41 42.45
C THR A 101 -44.33 -18.65 43.34
N GLY A 102 -43.56 -18.57 44.44
CA GLY A 102 -43.74 -19.43 45.61
C GLY A 102 -42.85 -20.68 45.80
N ARG A 103 -41.76 -20.89 45.05
CA ARG A 103 -40.80 -22.00 45.31
C ARG A 103 -39.51 -21.48 45.97
N THR A 104 -38.98 -22.21 46.97
CA THR A 104 -37.67 -21.95 47.60
C THR A 104 -36.54 -22.10 46.58
N LEU A 105 -35.69 -21.07 46.46
CA LEU A 105 -34.55 -21.01 45.51
C LEU A 105 -33.24 -21.57 46.11
N GLU A 106 -33.30 -22.27 47.23
CA GLU A 106 -32.14 -22.76 48.00
C GLU A 106 -31.17 -23.60 47.14
N THR A 107 -31.67 -24.47 46.26
CA THR A 107 -30.82 -25.26 45.36
C THR A 107 -30.09 -24.40 44.32
N LEU A 108 -30.73 -23.35 43.81
CA LEU A 108 -30.11 -22.39 42.90
C LEU A 108 -29.09 -21.51 43.61
N GLU A 109 -29.38 -21.05 44.83
CA GLU A 109 -28.45 -20.26 45.64
C GLU A 109 -27.21 -21.09 46.01
N PHE A 110 -27.39 -22.35 46.41
CA PHE A 110 -26.29 -23.29 46.59
C PHE A 110 -25.47 -23.48 45.30
N ALA A 111 -26.13 -23.64 44.16
CA ALA A 111 -25.45 -23.80 42.87
C ALA A 111 -24.67 -22.54 42.47
N LYS A 112 -25.16 -21.33 42.78
CA LYS A 112 -24.46 -20.06 42.60
C LYS A 112 -23.20 -20.01 43.46
N ASP A 113 -23.31 -20.34 44.74
CA ASP A 113 -22.18 -20.31 45.65
C ASP A 113 -21.10 -21.33 45.27
N VAL A 114 -21.49 -22.53 44.84
CA VAL A 114 -20.54 -23.54 44.33
C VAL A 114 -19.89 -23.08 43.03
N ALA A 115 -20.65 -22.51 42.10
CA ALA A 115 -20.14 -21.97 40.85
C ALA A 115 -19.09 -20.87 41.09
N GLN A 116 -19.39 -19.92 41.98
CA GLN A 116 -18.51 -18.79 42.29
C GLN A 116 -17.30 -19.19 43.15
N THR A 117 -17.45 -20.18 44.04
CA THR A 117 -16.37 -20.62 44.95
C THR A 117 -15.40 -21.58 44.28
N PHE A 118 -15.89 -22.55 43.52
CA PHE A 118 -15.09 -23.65 42.98
C PHE A 118 -14.85 -23.58 41.47
N PHE A 119 -15.66 -22.81 40.73
CA PHE A 119 -15.52 -22.69 39.27
C PHE A 119 -15.41 -21.23 38.76
N PRO A 120 -14.71 -20.30 39.46
CA PRO A 120 -14.63 -18.89 39.05
C PRO A 120 -13.84 -18.66 37.74
N HIS A 121 -13.11 -19.66 37.24
CA HIS A 121 -12.31 -19.52 36.02
C HIS A 121 -12.60 -20.63 35.00
N SER A 122 -13.54 -21.53 35.28
CA SER A 122 -13.93 -22.59 34.35
C SER A 122 -15.41 -22.95 34.47
N PRO A 123 -16.31 -22.01 34.13
CA PRO A 123 -17.75 -22.25 34.17
C PRO A 123 -18.21 -23.40 33.24
N TYR A 124 -17.53 -23.64 32.13
CA TYR A 124 -17.82 -24.73 31.20
C TYR A 124 -17.53 -26.10 31.82
N LYS A 125 -16.49 -26.22 32.67
CA LYS A 125 -16.21 -27.47 33.40
C LYS A 125 -17.39 -27.87 34.28
N LEU A 126 -18.02 -26.91 34.95
CA LEU A 126 -19.23 -27.17 35.74
C LEU A 126 -20.43 -27.48 34.84
N PHE A 127 -20.62 -26.71 33.75
CA PHE A 127 -21.69 -26.96 32.77
C PHE A 127 -21.65 -28.39 32.21
N LYS A 128 -20.47 -28.85 31.77
CA LYS A 128 -20.27 -30.19 31.20
C LYS A 128 -20.58 -31.30 32.20
N LYS A 129 -20.29 -31.09 33.48
CA LYS A 129 -20.59 -32.05 34.56
C LYS A 129 -22.05 -32.11 34.94
N LEU A 130 -22.74 -30.97 34.90
CA LEU A 130 -24.16 -30.89 35.24
C LEU A 130 -25.05 -31.39 34.09
N LYS A 131 -24.56 -31.36 32.85
CA LYS A 131 -25.34 -31.66 31.63
C LYS A 131 -26.74 -31.04 31.67
N PRO A 132 -26.85 -29.72 31.97
CA PRO A 132 -28.16 -29.10 32.15
C PRO A 132 -28.94 -29.14 30.84
N CYS A 133 -30.27 -29.20 30.92
CA CYS A 133 -31.15 -29.18 29.74
C CYS A 133 -31.24 -27.80 29.07
N SER A 134 -30.46 -26.80 29.52
CA SER A 134 -30.46 -25.42 29.04
C SER A 134 -29.19 -25.09 28.26
N GLN A 135 -29.26 -24.12 27.34
CA GLN A 135 -28.08 -23.61 26.62
C GLN A 135 -27.06 -22.99 27.59
N TYR A 136 -25.79 -22.96 27.17
CA TYR A 136 -24.69 -22.48 28.00
C TYR A 136 -24.85 -21.01 28.43
N GLY A 137 -25.39 -20.14 27.56
CA GLY A 137 -25.66 -18.74 27.90
C GLY A 137 -26.62 -18.55 29.08
N TRP A 138 -27.68 -19.36 29.16
CA TRP A 138 -28.62 -19.34 30.27
C TRP A 138 -27.99 -19.83 31.56
N PHE A 139 -27.15 -20.85 31.46
CA PHE A 139 -26.40 -21.38 32.59
C PHE A 139 -25.47 -20.33 33.20
N ILE A 140 -24.70 -19.61 32.37
CA ILE A 140 -23.82 -18.52 32.83
C ILE A 140 -24.63 -17.42 33.51
N THR A 141 -25.67 -16.94 32.83
CA THR A 141 -26.52 -15.84 33.34
C THR A 141 -27.17 -16.20 34.68
N ALA A 142 -27.64 -17.44 34.83
CA ALA A 142 -28.35 -17.88 36.03
C ALA A 142 -27.42 -18.07 37.25
N LEU A 143 -26.21 -18.58 37.05
CA LEU A 143 -25.30 -18.93 38.16
C LEU A 143 -24.23 -17.87 38.47
N TYR A 144 -23.76 -17.13 37.45
CA TYR A 144 -22.71 -16.13 37.58
C TYR A 144 -23.21 -14.69 37.40
N GLY A 145 -24.42 -14.52 36.87
CA GLY A 145 -25.09 -13.24 36.73
C GLY A 145 -24.95 -12.60 35.35
N ASN A 146 -25.74 -11.54 35.14
CA ASN A 146 -25.93 -10.91 33.84
C ASN A 146 -24.69 -10.22 33.26
N GLU A 147 -23.65 -9.87 34.01
CA GLU A 147 -22.45 -9.26 33.41
C GLU A 147 -21.30 -10.26 33.23
N TYR A 148 -21.43 -11.45 33.81
CA TYR A 148 -20.37 -12.47 33.77
C TYR A 148 -20.21 -13.10 32.40
N PHE A 149 -21.25 -13.07 31.56
CA PHE A 149 -21.17 -13.59 30.19
C PHE A 149 -20.17 -12.80 29.30
N LEU A 150 -19.75 -11.60 29.71
CA LEU A 150 -18.70 -10.80 29.06
C LEU A 150 -17.30 -11.02 29.66
N HIS A 151 -17.19 -11.85 30.70
CA HIS A 151 -15.94 -12.07 31.43
C HIS A 151 -14.98 -12.97 30.63
N SER A 152 -13.67 -12.74 30.74
CA SER A 152 -12.64 -13.54 30.04
C SER A 152 -12.74 -15.03 30.35
N ALA A 153 -13.11 -15.39 31.58
CA ALA A 153 -13.31 -16.78 32.01
C ALA A 153 -14.36 -17.57 31.20
N VAL A 154 -15.24 -16.91 30.43
CA VAL A 154 -16.18 -17.59 29.52
C VAL A 154 -15.51 -17.95 28.20
N PHE A 155 -14.63 -17.09 27.71
CA PHE A 155 -13.94 -17.25 26.43
C PHE A 155 -12.64 -18.06 26.55
N ASP A 156 -11.91 -17.83 27.63
CA ASP A 156 -10.60 -18.42 27.96
C ASP A 156 -10.71 -19.64 28.89
N ASP A 157 -11.90 -20.25 28.98
CA ASP A 157 -12.15 -21.43 29.80
C ASP A 157 -11.28 -22.61 29.30
N PRO A 158 -10.36 -23.15 30.13
CA PRO A 158 -9.48 -24.24 29.70
C PRO A 158 -10.23 -25.51 29.29
N ALA A 159 -11.36 -25.80 29.96
CA ALA A 159 -12.17 -26.97 29.64
C ALA A 159 -12.88 -26.81 28.30
N LEU A 160 -13.33 -25.59 27.97
CA LEU A 160 -13.96 -25.30 26.68
C LEU A 160 -12.94 -25.31 25.53
N ILE A 161 -11.74 -24.79 25.78
CA ILE A 161 -10.65 -24.81 24.80
C ILE A 161 -10.24 -26.26 24.47
N ALA A 162 -10.24 -27.16 25.46
CA ALA A 162 -9.89 -28.55 25.28
C ALA A 162 -10.86 -29.35 24.37
N GLU A 163 -12.10 -28.89 24.17
CA GLU A 163 -13.05 -29.53 23.25
C GLU A 163 -12.72 -29.31 21.76
N GLY A 164 -11.82 -28.36 21.47
CA GLY A 164 -11.46 -27.95 20.11
C GLY A 164 -12.34 -26.84 19.55
N GLU A 165 -11.89 -26.26 18.42
CA GLU A 165 -12.45 -25.03 17.85
C GLU A 165 -13.94 -25.15 17.52
N ARG A 166 -14.35 -26.24 16.86
CA ARG A 166 -15.73 -26.42 16.39
C ARG A 166 -16.73 -26.43 17.54
N GLU A 167 -16.47 -27.22 18.58
CA GLU A 167 -17.36 -27.34 19.73
C GLU A 167 -17.39 -26.03 20.52
N ARG A 168 -16.23 -25.39 20.70
CA ARG A 168 -16.14 -24.09 21.36
C ARG A 168 -16.97 -23.03 20.64
N VAL A 169 -16.84 -22.93 19.31
CA VAL A 169 -17.63 -21.99 18.50
C VAL A 169 -19.12 -22.27 18.65
N GLN A 170 -19.54 -23.54 18.59
CA GLN A 170 -20.95 -23.92 18.78
C GLN A 170 -21.48 -23.54 20.17
N VAL A 171 -20.71 -23.80 21.23
CA VAL A 171 -21.08 -23.46 22.60
C VAL A 171 -21.18 -21.95 22.80
N LEU A 172 -20.22 -21.17 22.28
CA LEU A 172 -20.25 -19.71 22.38
C LEU A 172 -21.37 -19.09 21.54
N TRP A 173 -21.68 -19.64 20.36
CA TRP A 173 -22.88 -19.22 19.62
C TRP A 173 -24.17 -19.50 20.38
N SER A 174 -24.23 -20.57 21.18
CA SER A 174 -25.39 -20.83 22.06
C SER A 174 -25.55 -19.82 23.19
N CYS A 175 -24.52 -19.00 23.47
CA CYS A 175 -24.63 -17.89 24.43
C CYS A 175 -25.34 -16.67 23.87
N LEU A 176 -25.43 -16.58 22.54
CA LEU A 176 -26.24 -15.56 21.89
C LEU A 176 -27.68 -16.04 21.95
N PRO A 177 -28.59 -15.34 22.66
CA PRO A 177 -29.91 -15.87 22.95
C PRO A 177 -30.65 -16.22 21.65
N ALA A 178 -31.03 -17.49 21.49
CA ALA A 178 -32.14 -17.83 20.61
C ALA A 178 -33.38 -17.10 21.15
N TRP A 179 -34.12 -16.46 20.26
CA TRP A 179 -35.13 -15.49 20.64
C TRP A 179 -36.13 -16.12 21.59
N SER A 180 -36.56 -15.35 22.58
CA SER A 180 -37.70 -15.70 23.41
C SER A 180 -38.86 -16.18 22.54
N HIS A 181 -39.23 -17.44 22.68
CA HIS A 181 -40.46 -18.01 22.13
C HIS A 181 -41.73 -17.54 22.88
N ASP A 182 -41.65 -16.46 23.66
CA ASP A 182 -42.72 -16.03 24.57
C ASP A 182 -42.99 -14.52 24.48
N GLU A 183 -43.09 -14.00 23.26
CA GLU A 183 -43.99 -12.87 23.02
C GLU A 183 -45.20 -13.38 22.25
N GLN A 184 -46.26 -13.73 22.99
CA GLN A 184 -47.63 -13.62 22.51
C GLN A 184 -47.91 -12.14 22.18
N GLN A 185 -47.27 -11.61 21.14
CA GLN A 185 -47.62 -10.32 20.57
C GLN A 185 -48.76 -10.55 19.59
N ILE A 186 -49.86 -9.87 19.87
CA ILE A 186 -51.00 -9.68 18.99
C ILE A 186 -50.48 -9.44 17.56
N PRO A 187 -50.95 -10.19 16.53
CA PRO A 187 -50.48 -10.02 15.17
C PRO A 187 -50.84 -8.61 14.69
N THR A 188 -49.86 -7.71 14.76
CA THR A 188 -49.89 -6.45 14.02
C THR A 188 -49.51 -6.77 12.58
N GLU A 189 -49.89 -5.94 11.60
CA GLU A 189 -49.59 -6.18 10.17
C GLU A 189 -48.06 -6.30 9.88
N LEU A 190 -47.20 -5.75 10.74
CA LEU A 190 -45.74 -5.92 10.73
C LEU A 190 -45.26 -7.30 11.26
N GLY A 191 -46.15 -8.01 11.96
CA GLY A 191 -45.99 -9.32 12.56
C GLY A 191 -45.68 -10.42 11.54
N SER A 192 -46.29 -10.35 10.36
CA SER A 192 -46.20 -11.34 9.29
C SER A 192 -45.09 -11.08 8.27
N ILE A 193 -44.43 -9.92 8.32
CA ILE A 193 -43.53 -9.42 7.27
C ILE A 193 -42.05 -9.54 7.65
N PHE A 194 -41.70 -9.35 8.93
CA PHE A 194 -40.30 -9.32 9.39
C PHE A 194 -39.95 -10.51 10.28
N SER A 195 -38.77 -11.10 10.05
CA SER A 195 -38.12 -11.96 11.04
C SER A 195 -37.88 -11.14 12.32
N PRO A 196 -38.16 -11.66 13.52
CA PRO A 196 -37.96 -10.86 14.73
C PRO A 196 -36.53 -10.32 15.00
N ASP A 197 -35.46 -10.87 14.42
CA ASP A 197 -34.12 -10.22 14.40
C ASP A 197 -34.11 -9.00 13.49
N THR A 198 -34.77 -9.06 12.34
CA THR A 198 -34.95 -7.88 11.48
C THR A 198 -35.78 -6.82 12.22
N LYS A 199 -36.79 -7.21 13.01
CA LYS A 199 -37.54 -6.27 13.87
C LYS A 199 -36.65 -5.64 14.95
N ALA A 200 -35.83 -6.45 15.63
CA ALA A 200 -34.90 -5.98 16.64
C ALA A 200 -33.87 -5.00 16.04
N LEU A 201 -33.30 -5.35 14.89
CA LEU A 201 -32.36 -4.50 14.15
C LEU A 201 -33.01 -3.19 13.66
N LEU A 202 -34.23 -3.25 13.12
CA LEU A 202 -34.99 -2.04 12.74
C LEU A 202 -35.29 -1.18 13.95
N SER A 203 -35.58 -1.79 15.11
CA SER A 203 -35.76 -1.08 16.37
C SER A 203 -34.47 -0.45 16.87
N VAL A 204 -33.30 -1.06 16.64
CA VAL A 204 -32.00 -0.46 16.95
C VAL A 204 -31.72 0.70 16.00
N ALA A 205 -31.95 0.51 14.70
CA ALA A 205 -31.75 1.56 13.69
C ALA A 205 -32.65 2.78 13.95
N SER A 206 -33.88 2.57 14.44
CA SER A 206 -34.80 3.68 14.76
C SER A 206 -34.37 4.49 15.99
N THR A 207 -33.61 3.92 16.93
CA THR A 207 -33.04 4.69 18.07
C THR A 207 -32.06 5.78 17.63
N GLN A 208 -31.48 5.68 16.43
CA GLN A 208 -30.65 6.74 15.85
C GLN A 208 -31.48 7.92 15.33
N ARG A 209 -32.78 7.74 15.12
CA ARG A 209 -33.70 8.75 14.57
C ARG A 209 -34.63 9.35 15.63
N HIS A 210 -34.95 8.60 16.67
CA HIS A 210 -35.86 9.02 17.73
C HIS A 210 -35.21 8.81 19.11
N ALA A 211 -35.13 9.89 19.90
CA ALA A 211 -34.63 9.81 21.26
C ALA A 211 -35.64 9.09 22.16
N GLY A 212 -35.24 7.96 22.73
CA GLY A 212 -36.05 7.16 23.66
C GLY A 212 -35.29 5.92 24.14
N PRO A 213 -35.73 5.28 25.25
CA PRO A 213 -35.10 4.04 25.71
C PRO A 213 -35.27 2.92 24.66
N PRO A 214 -34.25 2.08 24.44
CA PRO A 214 -34.34 0.97 23.51
C PRO A 214 -35.45 0.01 23.94
N THR A 215 -36.17 -0.55 22.95
CA THR A 215 -37.11 -1.64 23.21
C THR A 215 -36.38 -2.85 23.82
N PRO A 216 -37.08 -3.77 24.52
CA PRO A 216 -36.46 -4.99 25.04
C PRO A 216 -35.68 -5.78 23.96
N ALA A 217 -36.23 -5.86 22.74
CA ALA A 217 -35.59 -6.49 21.59
C ALA A 217 -34.31 -5.75 21.16
N ALA A 218 -34.34 -4.41 21.11
CA ALA A 218 -33.16 -3.60 20.81
C ALA A 218 -32.07 -3.71 21.90
N HIS A 219 -32.48 -3.82 23.17
CA HIS A 219 -31.54 -4.02 24.28
C HIS A 219 -30.83 -5.39 24.18
N GLN A 220 -31.58 -6.45 23.89
CA GLN A 220 -31.02 -7.79 23.67
C GLN A 220 -30.06 -7.82 22.47
N TRP A 221 -30.42 -7.13 21.38
CA TRP A 221 -29.54 -6.99 20.22
C TRP A 221 -28.20 -6.33 20.59
N LEU A 222 -28.24 -5.23 21.33
CA LEU A 222 -27.02 -4.55 21.79
C LEU A 222 -26.20 -5.41 22.77
N GLN A 223 -26.83 -6.27 23.58
CA GLN A 223 -26.11 -7.24 24.41
C GLN A 223 -25.39 -8.30 23.57
N ARG A 224 -26.00 -8.79 22.48
CA ARG A 224 -25.34 -9.69 21.53
C ARG A 224 -24.10 -9.06 20.91
N VAL A 225 -24.21 -7.80 20.52
CA VAL A 225 -23.09 -7.04 19.95
C VAL A 225 -21.95 -6.94 20.95
N ARG A 226 -22.24 -6.59 22.21
CA ARG A 226 -21.23 -6.55 23.29
C ARG A 226 -20.56 -7.90 23.50
N PHE A 227 -21.31 -9.01 23.40
CA PHE A 227 -20.75 -10.35 23.50
C PHE A 227 -19.82 -10.67 22.33
N LEU A 228 -20.23 -10.37 21.09
CA LEU A 228 -19.41 -10.57 19.89
C LEU A 228 -18.12 -9.74 19.96
N GLU A 229 -18.20 -8.49 20.39
CA GLU A 229 -17.01 -7.64 20.61
C GLU A 229 -16.07 -8.23 21.67
N ALA A 230 -16.61 -8.70 22.80
CA ALA A 230 -15.82 -9.32 23.87
C ALA A 230 -15.17 -10.64 23.42
N TRP A 231 -15.89 -11.45 22.64
CA TRP A 231 -15.40 -12.69 22.06
C TRP A 231 -14.25 -12.41 21.08
N VAL A 232 -14.47 -11.54 20.08
CA VAL A 232 -13.43 -11.16 19.10
C VAL A 232 -12.20 -10.63 19.82
N LYS A 233 -12.39 -9.77 20.84
CA LYS A 233 -11.29 -9.22 21.64
C LYS A 233 -10.49 -10.31 22.37
N SER A 234 -11.16 -11.24 23.05
CA SER A 234 -10.49 -12.32 23.79
C SER A 234 -9.73 -13.25 22.83
N ASP A 235 -10.37 -13.69 21.73
CA ASP A 235 -9.74 -14.62 20.80
C ASP A 235 -8.60 -13.98 20.00
N ALA A 236 -8.71 -12.70 19.66
CA ALA A 236 -7.62 -11.96 19.03
C ALA A 236 -6.43 -11.84 19.99
N ALA A 237 -6.67 -11.47 21.26
CA ALA A 237 -5.63 -11.31 22.27
C ALA A 237 -4.95 -12.62 22.67
N ALA A 238 -5.66 -13.74 22.59
CA ALA A 238 -5.13 -15.06 22.89
C ALA A 238 -4.50 -15.77 21.67
N GLY A 239 -4.45 -15.12 20.50
CA GLY A 239 -3.91 -15.72 19.28
C GLY A 239 -4.73 -16.90 18.75
N ARG A 240 -6.04 -16.94 19.01
CA ARG A 240 -6.96 -17.95 18.44
C ARG A 240 -7.64 -17.45 17.17
N LEU A 241 -7.65 -16.14 16.94
CA LEU A 241 -8.28 -15.50 15.79
C LEU A 241 -7.30 -14.53 15.12
N HIS A 242 -6.94 -14.84 13.87
CA HIS A 242 -5.93 -14.08 13.10
C HIS A 242 -6.46 -13.47 11.80
N ASN A 243 -7.61 -13.92 11.31
CA ASN A 243 -8.15 -13.51 10.02
C ASN A 243 -9.67 -13.27 10.15
N PRO A 244 -10.21 -12.20 9.54
CA PRO A 244 -11.65 -11.95 9.43
C PRO A 244 -12.46 -13.02 8.67
N ASP A 245 -11.84 -14.05 8.10
CA ASP A 245 -12.53 -15.15 7.40
C ASP A 245 -12.63 -16.45 8.23
N LYS A 246 -12.18 -16.42 9.50
CA LYS A 246 -12.11 -17.60 10.39
C LYS A 246 -12.88 -17.39 11.70
N GLY A 247 -13.07 -18.50 12.43
CA GLY A 247 -13.67 -18.50 13.77
C GLY A 247 -15.08 -17.88 13.79
N VAL A 248 -15.27 -16.89 14.66
CA VAL A 248 -16.57 -16.21 14.86
C VAL A 248 -17.09 -15.53 13.58
N PHE A 249 -16.20 -15.02 12.71
CA PHE A 249 -16.60 -14.29 11.51
C PHE A 249 -17.28 -15.18 10.46
N HIS A 250 -16.88 -16.45 10.35
CA HIS A 250 -17.49 -17.39 9.40
C HIS A 250 -19.01 -17.54 9.58
N ASN A 251 -19.44 -17.71 10.84
CA ASN A 251 -20.87 -17.80 11.17
C ASN A 251 -21.54 -16.42 11.13
N LEU A 252 -20.83 -15.38 11.57
CA LEU A 252 -21.34 -14.01 11.56
C LEU A 252 -21.68 -13.53 10.14
N ASP A 253 -20.83 -13.81 9.16
CA ASP A 253 -21.06 -13.39 7.77
C ASP A 253 -22.34 -14.00 7.20
N THR A 254 -22.59 -15.28 7.50
CA THR A 254 -23.82 -15.99 7.11
C THR A 254 -25.06 -15.33 7.71
N GLU A 255 -25.02 -15.00 9.02
CA GLU A 255 -26.12 -14.32 9.72
C GLU A 255 -26.35 -12.89 9.18
N LEU A 256 -25.28 -12.12 9.00
CA LEU A 256 -25.37 -10.76 8.46
C LEU A 256 -25.90 -10.75 7.02
N GLU A 257 -25.51 -11.73 6.18
CA GLU A 257 -26.03 -11.88 4.83
C GLU A 257 -27.51 -12.25 4.79
N SER A 258 -27.96 -13.12 5.71
CA SER A 258 -29.39 -13.43 5.86
C SER A 258 -30.19 -12.17 6.20
N LEU A 259 -29.75 -11.39 7.18
CA LEU A 259 -30.41 -10.14 7.58
C LEU A 259 -30.42 -9.10 6.47
N ARG A 260 -29.31 -8.97 5.72
CA ARG A 260 -29.24 -8.10 4.54
C ARG A 260 -30.21 -8.54 3.45
N SER A 261 -30.38 -9.84 3.26
CA SER A 261 -31.29 -10.41 2.27
C SER A 261 -32.74 -10.12 2.65
N ASP A 262 -33.10 -10.29 3.92
CA ASP A 262 -34.41 -9.90 4.47
C ASP A 262 -34.68 -8.40 4.20
N LEU A 263 -33.75 -7.52 4.60
CA LEU A 263 -33.88 -6.07 4.38
C LEU A 263 -34.00 -5.68 2.89
N LYS A 264 -33.33 -6.41 1.97
CA LYS A 264 -33.38 -6.15 0.52
C LYS A 264 -34.67 -6.63 -0.12
N ALA A 265 -35.19 -7.80 0.29
CA ALA A 265 -36.45 -8.35 -0.21
C ALA A 265 -37.65 -7.42 0.08
N LEU A 266 -37.49 -6.55 1.09
CA LEU A 266 -38.51 -5.69 1.65
C LEU A 266 -38.55 -4.27 1.07
N ARG A 267 -37.96 -4.01 -0.12
CA ARG A 267 -38.05 -2.70 -0.80
C ARG A 267 -39.49 -2.38 -1.22
N SER A 268 -40.27 -1.82 -0.30
CA SER A 268 -41.61 -1.25 -0.54
C SER A 268 -41.53 0.04 -1.35
N GLY A 269 -42.66 0.44 -1.97
CA GLY A 269 -42.82 1.76 -2.59
C GLY A 269 -42.90 2.92 -1.59
N ASP A 270 -43.04 2.63 -0.29
CA ASP A 270 -43.04 3.60 0.81
C ASP A 270 -41.61 4.11 1.10
N SER A 271 -41.42 5.43 1.06
CA SER A 271 -40.14 6.10 1.27
C SER A 271 -39.59 5.93 2.69
N ASP A 272 -40.45 5.83 3.70
CA ASP A 272 -40.04 5.84 5.10
C ASP A 272 -39.52 4.47 5.54
N VAL A 273 -40.19 3.41 5.09
CA VAL A 273 -39.74 2.02 5.28
C VAL A 273 -38.42 1.79 4.55
N LYS A 274 -38.28 2.30 3.32
CA LYS A 274 -37.03 2.23 2.56
C LYS A 274 -35.88 2.92 3.31
N ALA A 275 -36.12 4.12 3.83
CA ALA A 275 -35.11 4.86 4.59
C ALA A 275 -34.71 4.13 5.89
N LEU A 276 -35.65 3.45 6.57
CA LEU A 276 -35.36 2.65 7.77
C LEU A 276 -34.51 1.41 7.44
N CYS A 277 -34.85 0.69 6.36
CA CYS A 277 -34.07 -0.46 5.89
C CYS A 277 -32.64 -0.06 5.47
N GLU A 278 -32.47 1.10 4.85
CA GLU A 278 -31.14 1.66 4.53
C GLU A 278 -30.35 1.99 5.81
N SER A 279 -31.01 2.56 6.83
CA SER A 279 -30.40 2.82 8.14
C SER A 279 -29.94 1.53 8.84
N ALA A 280 -30.77 0.49 8.81
CA ALA A 280 -30.43 -0.83 9.36
C ALA A 280 -29.26 -1.49 8.61
N THR A 281 -29.24 -1.38 7.27
CA THR A 281 -28.13 -1.88 6.45
C THR A 281 -26.82 -1.16 6.79
N ASN A 282 -26.85 0.16 6.94
CA ASN A 282 -25.68 0.94 7.35
C ASN A 282 -25.21 0.57 8.76
N TRP A 283 -26.15 0.31 9.67
CA TRP A 283 -25.83 -0.16 11.01
C TRP A 283 -25.09 -1.50 10.98
N LEU A 284 -25.55 -2.49 10.20
CA LEU A 284 -24.87 -3.78 10.05
C LEU A 284 -23.46 -3.63 9.45
N ASN A 285 -23.30 -2.79 8.43
CA ASN A 285 -22.00 -2.52 7.82
C ASN A 285 -21.03 -1.86 8.82
N ASN A 286 -21.55 -1.00 9.70
CA ASN A 286 -20.75 -0.39 10.76
C ASN A 286 -20.36 -1.40 11.84
N LEU A 287 -21.27 -2.30 12.24
CA LEU A 287 -20.96 -3.39 13.18
C LEU A 287 -19.85 -4.30 12.63
N GLU A 288 -19.98 -4.76 11.39
CA GLU A 288 -18.97 -5.62 10.76
C GLU A 288 -17.59 -4.94 10.74
N ARG A 289 -17.56 -3.65 10.41
CA ARG A 289 -16.33 -2.84 10.43
C ARG A 289 -15.77 -2.70 11.84
N GLN A 290 -16.61 -2.48 12.86
CA GLN A 290 -16.19 -2.38 14.26
C GLN A 290 -15.60 -3.68 14.80
N LEU A 291 -16.16 -4.83 14.41
CA LEU A 291 -15.61 -6.13 14.80
C LEU A 291 -14.26 -6.40 14.13
N LYS A 292 -14.11 -6.06 12.83
CA LYS A 292 -12.83 -6.13 12.11
C LYS A 292 -11.78 -5.18 12.72
N GLU A 293 -12.19 -3.98 13.13
CA GLU A 293 -11.34 -3.02 13.86
C GLU A 293 -10.90 -3.60 15.22
N THR A 294 -11.82 -4.21 15.96
CA THR A 294 -11.54 -4.85 17.26
C THR A 294 -10.54 -6.00 17.12
N LEU A 295 -10.71 -6.86 16.09
CA LEU A 295 -9.76 -7.92 15.75
C LEU A 295 -8.36 -7.33 15.54
N ALA A 296 -8.23 -6.36 14.63
CA ALA A 296 -6.93 -5.80 14.25
C ALA A 296 -6.20 -5.12 15.41
N ILE A 297 -6.92 -4.46 16.32
CA ILE A 297 -6.32 -3.80 17.50
C ILE A 297 -5.80 -4.84 18.49
N HIS A 298 -6.59 -5.88 18.78
CA HIS A 298 -6.31 -6.83 19.85
C HIS A 298 -5.49 -8.04 19.44
N MET A 299 -5.27 -8.26 18.14
CA MET A 299 -4.52 -9.42 17.63
C MET A 299 -3.15 -9.58 18.28
N ASP A 300 -2.84 -10.79 18.76
CA ASP A 300 -1.51 -11.14 19.22
C ASP A 300 -0.56 -11.27 18.02
N LEU A 301 0.56 -10.55 18.09
CA LEU A 301 1.60 -10.49 17.06
C LEU A 301 2.95 -11.03 17.56
N THR A 302 3.02 -11.59 18.77
CA THR A 302 4.29 -12.01 19.40
C THR A 302 5.08 -13.02 18.58
N ASN A 303 4.40 -13.90 17.84
CA ASN A 303 5.01 -14.92 16.98
C ASN A 303 4.58 -14.78 15.50
N ALA A 304 4.12 -13.60 15.08
CA ALA A 304 3.65 -13.40 13.72
C ALA A 304 4.80 -13.39 12.72
N ASP A 305 4.65 -14.09 11.59
CA ASP A 305 5.58 -14.02 10.47
C ASP A 305 5.37 -12.73 9.62
N GLU A 306 6.23 -12.51 8.62
CA GLU A 306 6.15 -11.30 7.78
C GLU A 306 4.86 -11.21 6.97
N GLU A 307 4.31 -12.34 6.52
CA GLU A 307 3.07 -12.39 5.74
C GLU A 307 1.87 -12.02 6.63
N GLN A 308 1.81 -12.59 7.83
CA GLN A 308 0.80 -12.29 8.84
C GLN A 308 0.85 -10.82 9.28
N LEU A 309 2.05 -10.25 9.45
CA LEU A 309 2.22 -8.83 9.76
C LEU A 309 1.75 -7.93 8.60
N ALA A 310 2.00 -8.33 7.35
CA ALA A 310 1.53 -7.59 6.19
C ALA A 310 0.00 -7.63 6.06
N ASP A 311 -0.62 -8.80 6.25
CA ASP A 311 -2.08 -8.96 6.24
C ASP A 311 -2.75 -8.18 7.37
N TRP A 312 -2.16 -8.20 8.56
CA TRP A 312 -2.59 -7.38 9.68
C TRP A 312 -2.56 -5.87 9.36
N ALA A 313 -1.43 -5.39 8.84
CA ALA A 313 -1.28 -3.98 8.47
C ALA A 313 -2.30 -3.58 7.40
N LYS A 314 -2.58 -4.46 6.44
CA LYS A 314 -3.61 -4.27 5.42
C LYS A 314 -5.02 -4.21 6.02
N GLN A 315 -5.31 -5.01 7.04
CA GLN A 315 -6.59 -4.92 7.77
C GLN A 315 -6.76 -3.56 8.46
N LEU A 316 -5.71 -3.04 9.10
CA LEU A 316 -5.73 -1.69 9.69
C LEU A 316 -5.92 -0.60 8.62
N ASP A 317 -5.25 -0.74 7.48
CA ASP A 317 -5.41 0.19 6.34
C ASP A 317 -6.85 0.22 5.82
N ASN A 318 -7.51 -0.94 5.77
CA ASN A 318 -8.91 -1.07 5.40
C ASN A 318 -9.84 -0.44 6.45
N CYS A 319 -9.51 -0.52 7.74
CA CYS A 319 -10.27 0.14 8.80
C CYS A 319 -10.25 1.66 8.64
N VAL A 320 -9.09 2.22 8.29
CA VAL A 320 -8.92 3.65 7.99
C VAL A 320 -9.69 4.06 6.74
N SER A 321 -9.56 3.29 5.65
CA SER A 321 -10.16 3.65 4.36
C SER A 321 -11.67 3.42 4.30
N GLY A 322 -12.18 2.40 4.99
CA GLY A 322 -13.57 1.92 4.88
C GLY A 322 -14.64 2.87 5.44
N ARG A 323 -14.26 3.91 6.21
CA ARG A 323 -15.17 4.94 6.74
C ARG A 323 -15.29 6.18 5.85
N ILE A 324 -14.44 6.30 4.84
CA ILE A 324 -14.29 7.50 4.00
C ILE A 324 -15.31 7.51 2.85
N THR A 325 -15.76 6.34 2.38
CA THR A 325 -16.66 6.17 1.22
C THR A 325 -18.08 6.73 1.39
N GLN A 326 -18.42 7.32 2.54
CA GLN A 326 -19.75 7.88 2.84
C GLN A 326 -19.75 9.39 3.11
N LEU A 327 -18.60 10.07 3.04
CA LEU A 327 -18.48 11.50 3.35
C LEU A 327 -18.53 12.36 2.07
N PRO A 328 -19.08 13.59 2.12
CA PRO A 328 -18.98 14.55 1.02
C PRO A 328 -17.52 14.94 0.75
N SER A 329 -17.21 15.23 -0.52
CA SER A 329 -15.83 15.52 -0.94
C SER A 329 -15.27 16.75 -0.19
N GLY A 330 -14.10 16.58 0.44
CA GLY A 330 -13.42 17.62 1.22
C GLY A 330 -13.24 17.32 2.72
N GLU A 331 -14.13 16.52 3.33
CA GLU A 331 -14.02 16.13 4.76
C GLU A 331 -13.29 14.79 4.98
N GLU A 332 -13.03 14.07 3.88
CA GLU A 332 -12.40 12.74 3.86
C GLU A 332 -11.04 12.72 4.57
N ASP A 333 -10.18 13.71 4.32
CA ASP A 333 -8.83 13.78 4.88
C ASP A 333 -8.85 14.00 6.39
N VAL A 334 -9.77 14.86 6.88
CA VAL A 334 -9.91 15.16 8.31
C VAL A 334 -10.44 13.93 9.04
N ALA A 335 -11.44 13.26 8.47
CA ALA A 335 -12.00 12.03 9.02
C ALA A 335 -10.97 10.88 9.03
N GLU A 336 -10.19 10.74 7.95
CA GLU A 336 -9.08 9.77 7.86
C GLU A 336 -8.05 10.00 8.97
N GLN A 337 -7.64 11.25 9.17
CA GLN A 337 -6.68 11.62 10.21
C GLN A 337 -7.22 11.40 11.62
N GLN A 338 -8.48 11.78 11.88
CA GLN A 338 -9.10 11.58 13.19
C GLN A 338 -9.22 10.09 13.51
N HIS A 339 -9.55 9.26 12.53
CA HIS A 339 -9.63 7.82 12.72
C HIS A 339 -8.26 7.17 12.91
N LEU A 340 -7.24 7.58 12.13
CA LEU A 340 -5.87 7.14 12.34
C LEU A 340 -5.39 7.45 13.77
N ARG A 341 -5.63 8.67 14.26
CA ARG A 341 -5.27 9.07 15.64
C ARG A 341 -5.96 8.20 16.69
N ARG A 342 -7.25 7.89 16.49
CA ARG A 342 -7.99 6.99 17.38
C ARG A 342 -7.35 5.60 17.41
N LEU A 343 -7.08 4.99 16.25
CA LEU A 343 -6.46 3.67 16.19
C LEU A 343 -5.07 3.66 16.85
N LEU A 344 -4.22 4.64 16.54
CA LEU A 344 -2.90 4.77 17.15
C LEU A 344 -2.96 4.93 18.68
N SER A 345 -4.00 5.57 19.21
CA SER A 345 -4.20 5.68 20.67
C SER A 345 -4.60 4.36 21.35
N MET A 346 -5.14 3.41 20.58
CA MET A 346 -5.56 2.09 21.07
C MET A 346 -4.48 1.01 20.87
N LEU A 347 -3.51 1.25 19.99
CA LEU A 347 -2.39 0.34 19.73
C LEU A 347 -1.26 0.57 20.76
N SER A 348 -0.52 -0.50 21.07
CA SER A 348 0.75 -0.37 21.78
C SER A 348 1.80 0.30 20.88
N SER A 349 2.84 0.90 21.47
CA SER A 349 3.92 1.54 20.71
C SER A 349 4.57 0.57 19.70
N ASP A 350 4.79 -0.68 20.09
CA ASP A 350 5.42 -1.70 19.23
C ASP A 350 4.54 -2.04 18.03
N LYS A 351 3.21 -2.13 18.23
CA LYS A 351 2.26 -2.34 17.14
C LYS A 351 2.23 -1.12 16.21
N ALA A 352 2.20 0.10 16.74
CA ALA A 352 2.23 1.30 15.90
C ALA A 352 3.50 1.37 15.02
N GLU A 353 4.67 1.01 15.58
CA GLU A 353 5.93 0.93 14.83
C GLU A 353 5.91 -0.19 13.77
N ALA A 354 5.37 -1.36 14.10
CA ALA A 354 5.22 -2.47 13.15
C ALA A 354 4.30 -2.09 11.98
N TRP A 355 3.19 -1.42 12.25
CA TRP A 355 2.27 -0.95 11.20
C TRP A 355 2.94 0.07 10.27
N ALA A 356 3.65 1.04 10.84
CA ALA A 356 4.39 2.02 10.06
C ALA A 356 5.45 1.36 9.17
N LYS A 357 6.21 0.38 9.71
CA LYS A 357 7.20 -0.38 8.95
C LYS A 357 6.54 -1.14 7.79
N GLN A 358 5.50 -1.93 8.06
CA GLN A 358 4.81 -2.71 7.03
C GLN A 358 4.21 -1.83 5.94
N SER A 359 3.66 -0.67 6.32
CA SER A 359 3.16 0.31 5.35
C SER A 359 4.28 0.86 4.45
N ALA A 360 5.47 1.13 4.99
CA ALA A 360 6.62 1.56 4.21
C ALA A 360 7.13 0.45 3.26
N SER A 361 7.28 -0.78 3.75
CA SER A 361 7.68 -1.94 2.93
C SER A 361 6.68 -2.21 1.80
N HIS A 362 5.38 -2.07 2.06
CA HIS A 362 4.34 -2.20 1.03
C HIS A 362 4.44 -1.12 -0.05
N VAL A 363 4.76 0.13 0.32
CA VAL A 363 5.03 1.21 -0.65
C VAL A 363 6.20 0.82 -1.56
N ILE A 364 7.31 0.34 -0.98
CA ILE A 364 8.47 -0.09 -1.74
C ILE A 364 8.13 -1.24 -2.71
N ALA A 365 7.47 -2.29 -2.22
CA ALA A 365 7.06 -3.42 -3.05
C ALA A 365 6.15 -2.99 -4.21
N THR A 366 5.23 -2.05 -3.95
CA THR A 366 4.34 -1.52 -4.99
C THR A 366 5.13 -0.75 -6.06
N LEU A 367 6.07 0.10 -5.64
CA LEU A 367 6.91 0.88 -6.56
C LEU A 367 7.84 -0.04 -7.39
N GLN A 368 8.39 -1.08 -6.78
CA GLN A 368 9.19 -2.09 -7.48
C GLN A 368 8.38 -2.87 -8.52
N SER A 369 7.08 -3.09 -8.28
CA SER A 369 6.20 -3.77 -9.23
C SER A 369 5.84 -2.92 -10.46
N GLY A 370 6.25 -1.65 -10.51
CA GLY A 370 5.94 -0.72 -11.60
C GLY A 370 4.48 -0.28 -11.65
N GLN A 371 3.68 -0.62 -10.62
CA GLN A 371 2.33 -0.12 -10.50
C GLN A 371 2.37 1.35 -10.05
N ASN A 372 2.11 2.27 -10.98
CA ASN A 372 1.79 3.67 -10.68
C ASN A 372 0.38 3.79 -10.06
N SER A 373 0.06 2.97 -9.06
CA SER A 373 -1.18 3.11 -8.31
C SER A 373 -1.02 4.26 -7.32
N SER A 374 -2.06 5.09 -7.16
CA SER A 374 -2.06 6.08 -6.09
C SER A 374 -1.92 5.32 -4.78
N LEU A 375 -0.79 5.47 -4.09
CA LEU A 375 -0.52 4.89 -2.78
C LEU A 375 -1.34 5.64 -1.72
N LYS A 376 -2.67 5.59 -1.85
CA LYS A 376 -3.66 6.16 -0.92
C LYS A 376 -3.39 5.69 0.49
N SER A 377 -2.93 4.45 0.66
CA SER A 377 -2.53 3.85 1.93
C SER A 377 -1.44 4.63 2.66
N SER A 378 -0.53 5.32 1.94
CA SER A 378 0.54 6.11 2.56
C SER A 378 0.10 7.52 2.96
N ARG A 379 -0.96 8.06 2.34
CA ARG A 379 -1.44 9.45 2.52
C ARG A 379 -1.69 9.77 3.99
N LYS A 380 -2.31 8.83 4.71
CA LYS A 380 -2.65 8.95 6.12
C LYS A 380 -1.47 9.28 7.03
N TRP A 381 -0.25 8.84 6.69
CA TRP A 381 0.93 9.06 7.54
C TRP A 381 1.45 10.50 7.47
N TRP A 382 1.23 11.20 6.37
CA TRP A 382 1.85 12.50 6.09
C TRP A 382 1.33 13.66 6.93
N ALA A 383 0.04 13.64 7.25
CA ALA A 383 -0.59 14.64 8.12
C ALA A 383 -0.68 14.18 9.59
N SER A 384 -0.07 13.04 9.90
CA SER A 384 -0.02 12.49 11.26
C SER A 384 1.26 12.92 12.00
N ASP A 385 1.20 12.90 13.32
CA ASP A 385 2.38 13.10 14.19
C ASP A 385 3.43 11.98 14.01
N TYR A 386 3.04 10.87 13.38
CA TYR A 386 3.91 9.74 13.02
C TYR A 386 4.65 9.93 11.69
N SER A 387 4.43 11.05 10.98
CA SER A 387 5.03 11.29 9.66
C SER A 387 6.56 11.13 9.67
N ALA A 388 7.25 11.70 10.66
CA ALA A 388 8.70 11.61 10.75
C ALA A 388 9.19 10.17 10.95
N ARG A 389 8.50 9.40 11.79
CA ARG A 389 8.84 7.99 12.05
C ARG A 389 8.63 7.14 10.81
N TRP A 390 7.48 7.30 10.16
CA TRP A 390 7.17 6.57 8.92
C TRP A 390 8.18 6.90 7.79
N LYS A 391 8.54 8.18 7.62
CA LYS A 391 9.60 8.58 6.66
C LYS A 391 10.94 7.92 6.96
N ALA A 392 11.35 7.89 8.23
CA ALA A 392 12.59 7.23 8.62
C ALA A 392 12.59 5.73 8.29
N LYS A 393 11.45 5.04 8.45
CA LYS A 393 11.30 3.65 8.02
C LYS A 393 11.41 3.52 6.50
N LEU A 394 10.72 4.38 5.74
CA LEU A 394 10.78 4.34 4.28
C LEU A 394 12.20 4.61 3.75
N GLU A 395 12.90 5.59 4.33
CA GLU A 395 14.31 5.87 3.99
C GLU A 395 15.21 4.67 4.30
N ALA A 396 15.05 4.03 5.45
CA ALA A 396 15.82 2.85 5.81
C ALA A 396 15.60 1.68 4.84
N GLU A 397 14.34 1.45 4.42
CA GLU A 397 14.01 0.44 3.41
C GLU A 397 14.65 0.79 2.05
N ILE A 398 14.59 2.06 1.61
CA ILE A 398 15.25 2.50 0.36
C ILE A 398 16.77 2.29 0.42
N HIS A 399 17.39 2.62 1.55
CA HIS A 399 18.82 2.41 1.75
C HIS A 399 19.21 0.92 1.71
N ALA A 400 18.31 0.02 2.11
CA ALA A 400 18.56 -1.42 2.07
C ALA A 400 18.49 -2.04 0.66
N LEU A 401 17.82 -1.39 -0.31
CA LEU A 401 17.64 -1.91 -1.67
C LEU A 401 18.92 -1.91 -2.53
N GLY A 402 19.98 -1.23 -2.09
CA GLY A 402 21.15 -0.95 -2.92
C GLY A 402 20.88 0.08 -4.01
N VAL A 403 21.94 0.69 -4.56
CA VAL A 403 21.82 1.91 -5.41
C VAL A 403 20.92 1.72 -6.64
N LYS A 404 21.00 0.57 -7.30
CA LYS A 404 20.25 0.31 -8.54
C LYS A 404 18.74 0.26 -8.29
N ASP A 405 18.32 -0.51 -7.29
CA ASP A 405 16.89 -0.70 -7.01
C ASP A 405 16.32 0.52 -6.27
N ALA A 406 17.13 1.19 -5.43
CA ALA A 406 16.79 2.50 -4.88
C ALA A 406 16.54 3.54 -5.99
N LEU A 407 17.38 3.56 -7.04
CA LEU A 407 17.15 4.45 -8.20
C LEU A 407 15.85 4.10 -8.92
N ALA A 408 15.55 2.81 -9.13
CA ALA A 408 14.31 2.39 -9.78
C ALA A 408 13.07 2.87 -8.99
N VAL A 409 13.07 2.67 -7.68
CA VAL A 409 12.00 3.12 -6.78
C VAL A 409 11.88 4.65 -6.76
N LEU A 410 12.99 5.36 -6.58
CA LEU A 410 12.99 6.82 -6.51
C LEU A 410 12.67 7.48 -7.85
N SER A 411 12.82 6.78 -8.97
CA SER A 411 12.43 7.27 -10.31
C SER A 411 10.92 7.26 -10.53
N CYS A 412 10.17 6.47 -9.76
CA CYS A 412 8.72 6.43 -9.83
C CYS A 412 8.08 7.72 -9.31
N TRP A 413 6.90 8.04 -9.86
CA TRP A 413 6.07 9.14 -9.38
C TRP A 413 5.24 8.67 -8.18
N LEU A 414 5.54 9.24 -7.01
CA LEU A 414 4.78 9.03 -5.79
C LEU A 414 3.76 10.16 -5.63
N TRP A 415 2.48 9.83 -5.51
CA TRP A 415 1.44 10.82 -5.24
C TRP A 415 1.52 11.27 -3.79
N LEU A 416 2.06 12.48 -3.58
CA LEU A 416 2.30 13.06 -2.26
C LEU A 416 1.32 14.21 -1.97
N PRO A 417 0.95 14.42 -0.70
CA PRO A 417 -0.17 15.30 -0.36
C PRO A 417 0.16 16.80 -0.43
N ASN A 418 1.44 17.19 -0.37
CA ASN A 418 1.85 18.59 -0.40
C ASN A 418 3.26 18.76 -0.98
N GLU A 419 3.63 20.01 -1.30
CA GLU A 419 4.94 20.33 -1.86
C GLU A 419 6.11 19.92 -0.95
N ALA A 420 5.97 20.04 0.38
CA ALA A 420 7.05 19.68 1.30
C ALA A 420 7.37 18.17 1.24
N ALA A 421 6.36 17.33 1.05
CA ALA A 421 6.53 15.91 0.81
C ALA A 421 7.22 15.63 -0.53
N TYR A 422 6.81 16.32 -1.61
CA TYR A 422 7.50 16.22 -2.90
C TYR A 422 8.96 16.65 -2.83
N ARG A 423 9.26 17.76 -2.16
CA ARG A 423 10.64 18.24 -1.94
C ARG A 423 11.46 17.21 -1.18
N TRP A 424 10.89 16.58 -0.15
CA TRP A 424 11.56 15.50 0.57
C TRP A 424 11.86 14.29 -0.33
N TRP A 425 10.89 13.80 -1.09
CA TRP A 425 11.07 12.66 -2.00
C TRP A 425 12.12 12.95 -3.08
N ASN A 426 12.10 14.17 -3.63
CA ASN A 426 13.08 14.64 -4.59
C ASN A 426 14.47 14.79 -3.96
N SER A 427 14.57 15.19 -2.68
CA SER A 427 15.84 15.26 -1.96
C SER A 427 16.50 13.88 -1.77
N LEU A 428 15.71 12.81 -1.66
CA LEU A 428 16.26 11.45 -1.63
C LEU A 428 16.88 11.06 -2.97
N LEU A 429 16.19 11.38 -4.07
CA LEU A 429 16.73 11.19 -5.41
C LEU A 429 18.02 12.01 -5.60
N GLU A 430 18.04 13.28 -5.18
CA GLU A 430 19.22 14.13 -5.26
C GLU A 430 20.40 13.58 -4.45
N LYS A 431 20.17 13.11 -3.23
CA LYS A 431 21.25 12.52 -2.41
C LYS A 431 21.82 11.24 -3.03
N LEU A 432 21.02 10.46 -3.75
CA LEU A 432 21.44 9.17 -4.29
C LEU A 432 22.65 9.28 -5.24
N ILE A 433 22.72 10.31 -6.09
CA ILE A 433 23.84 10.47 -7.04
C ILE A 433 25.17 10.80 -6.35
N HIS A 434 25.12 11.24 -5.09
CA HIS A 434 26.27 11.58 -4.27
C HIS A 434 26.76 10.41 -3.39
N ASP A 435 26.10 9.26 -3.46
CA ASP A 435 26.58 8.04 -2.82
C ASP A 435 27.94 7.63 -3.40
N SER A 436 28.90 7.30 -2.52
CA SER A 436 30.24 6.87 -2.92
C SER A 436 30.23 5.61 -3.78
N GLU A 437 29.23 4.76 -3.62
CA GLU A 437 29.07 3.52 -4.39
C GLU A 437 28.24 3.72 -5.66
N PHE A 438 27.82 4.94 -5.99
CA PHE A 438 26.95 5.20 -7.14
C PHE A 438 27.65 4.83 -8.47
N PRO A 439 27.14 3.84 -9.23
CA PRO A 439 27.77 3.43 -10.47
C PRO A 439 27.64 4.50 -11.56
N LEU A 440 28.76 4.86 -12.20
CA LEU A 440 28.77 5.81 -13.33
C LEU A 440 27.82 5.40 -14.48
N ALA A 441 27.58 4.10 -14.66
CA ALA A 441 26.68 3.58 -15.69
C ALA A 441 25.21 3.95 -15.47
N LEU A 442 24.80 4.26 -14.23
CA LEU A 442 23.43 4.63 -13.86
C LEU A 442 23.19 6.16 -13.93
N THR A 443 24.24 6.97 -14.10
CA THR A 443 24.11 8.44 -14.16
C THR A 443 23.09 8.90 -15.22
N PRO A 444 23.02 8.30 -16.44
CA PRO A 444 21.98 8.66 -17.41
C PRO A 444 20.55 8.40 -16.94
N GLN A 445 20.31 7.26 -16.29
CA GLN A 445 18.98 6.90 -15.77
C GLN A 445 18.57 7.86 -14.64
N TRP A 446 19.48 8.14 -13.71
CA TRP A 446 19.25 9.13 -12.66
C TRP A 446 18.95 10.52 -13.22
N THR A 447 19.72 10.95 -14.23
CA THR A 447 19.55 12.28 -14.82
C THR A 447 18.16 12.40 -15.47
N VAL A 448 17.71 11.37 -16.19
CA VAL A 448 16.37 11.36 -16.78
C VAL A 448 15.28 11.43 -15.71
N ALA A 449 15.43 10.70 -14.61
CA ALA A 449 14.49 10.78 -13.49
C ALA A 449 14.48 12.17 -12.82
N ALA A 450 15.63 12.86 -12.79
CA ALA A 450 15.80 14.14 -12.12
C ALA A 450 15.33 15.36 -12.95
N ILE A 451 15.35 15.30 -14.28
CA ILE A 451 15.17 16.45 -15.20
C ILE A 451 13.91 17.29 -14.95
N ASP A 452 12.79 16.66 -14.61
CA ASP A 452 11.52 17.36 -14.38
C ASP A 452 11.19 17.50 -12.88
N ARG A 453 12.13 17.15 -12.00
CA ARG A 453 11.91 17.03 -10.55
C ARG A 453 12.88 17.86 -9.70
N LEU A 454 14.09 18.08 -10.18
CA LEU A 454 15.13 18.86 -9.51
C LEU A 454 15.41 20.16 -10.27
N ASP A 455 16.08 21.09 -9.59
CA ASP A 455 16.44 22.38 -10.18
C ASP A 455 17.42 22.21 -11.36
N ASP A 456 17.26 23.05 -12.39
CA ASP A 456 18.06 22.99 -13.61
C ASP A 456 19.57 23.17 -13.34
N GLU A 457 19.94 23.96 -12.34
CA GLU A 457 21.33 24.16 -11.94
C GLU A 457 21.99 22.88 -11.42
N VAL A 458 21.21 22.06 -10.71
CA VAL A 458 21.67 20.76 -10.18
C VAL A 458 21.81 19.74 -11.30
N VAL A 459 20.84 19.68 -12.21
CA VAL A 459 20.76 18.61 -13.22
C VAL A 459 21.64 18.86 -14.44
N LEU A 460 21.84 20.13 -14.85
CA LEU A 460 22.55 20.49 -16.08
C LEU A 460 23.95 19.87 -16.24
N PRO A 461 24.83 19.85 -15.20
CA PRO A 461 26.13 19.17 -15.29
C PRO A 461 26.00 17.67 -15.58
N TYR A 462 24.98 17.02 -15.01
CA TYR A 462 24.74 15.59 -15.20
C TYR A 462 24.11 15.28 -16.55
N ILE A 463 23.35 16.19 -17.17
CA ILE A 463 22.91 16.05 -18.56
C ILE A 463 24.11 15.94 -19.50
N ASP A 464 25.09 16.84 -19.34
CA ASP A 464 26.31 16.85 -20.16
C ASP A 464 27.12 15.57 -19.97
N LYS A 465 27.34 15.17 -18.72
CA LYS A 465 28.03 13.91 -18.35
C LYS A 465 27.31 12.68 -18.92
N SER A 466 25.98 12.62 -18.79
CA SER A 466 25.16 11.51 -19.26
C SER A 466 25.19 11.37 -20.78
N LEU A 467 25.08 12.46 -21.53
CA LEU A 467 25.21 12.43 -22.99
C LEU A 467 26.61 11.95 -23.41
N GLY A 468 27.65 12.34 -22.68
CA GLY A 468 29.01 11.84 -22.87
C GLY A 468 29.14 10.33 -22.68
N LEU A 469 28.54 9.79 -21.62
CA LEU A 469 28.52 8.35 -21.31
C LEU A 469 27.72 7.55 -22.35
N LEU A 470 26.52 8.02 -22.70
CA LEU A 470 25.65 7.38 -23.69
C LEU A 470 26.29 7.37 -25.09
N ARG A 471 27.05 8.40 -25.45
CA ARG A 471 27.80 8.42 -26.71
C ARG A 471 28.77 7.24 -26.85
N GLY A 472 29.41 6.82 -25.76
CA GLY A 472 30.31 5.66 -25.76
C GLY A 472 29.58 4.32 -25.94
N ARG A 473 28.27 4.28 -25.67
CA ARG A 473 27.43 3.08 -25.77
C ARG A 473 26.71 2.95 -27.12
N LEU A 474 26.70 4.00 -27.94
CA LEU A 474 26.07 3.99 -29.28
C LEU A 474 26.62 2.91 -30.22
N SER A 475 27.81 2.38 -29.96
CA SER A 475 28.38 1.23 -30.68
C SER A 475 27.61 -0.07 -30.45
N ASN A 476 26.88 -0.18 -29.33
CA ASN A 476 26.15 -1.38 -28.94
C ASN A 476 24.67 -1.17 -29.25
N ALA A 477 24.24 -1.57 -30.45
CA ALA A 477 22.88 -1.37 -30.99
C ALA A 477 21.73 -2.08 -30.22
N ALA A 478 22.01 -2.70 -29.06
CA ALA A 478 21.11 -3.62 -28.38
C ALA A 478 20.35 -3.03 -27.16
N GLU A 479 20.51 -1.74 -26.84
CA GLU A 479 19.89 -1.13 -25.66
C GLU A 479 18.70 -0.22 -26.04
N PRO A 480 17.43 -0.71 -25.98
CA PRO A 480 16.26 0.10 -26.33
C PRO A 480 16.07 1.34 -25.44
N ASP A 481 16.46 1.27 -24.16
CA ASP A 481 16.37 2.40 -23.23
C ASP A 481 17.28 3.57 -23.61
N LEU A 482 18.35 3.32 -24.37
CA LEU A 482 19.32 4.35 -24.73
C LEU A 482 18.69 5.46 -25.58
N ASN A 483 17.81 5.09 -26.52
CA ASN A 483 17.14 6.08 -27.37
C ASN A 483 16.18 6.96 -26.56
N ASN A 484 15.41 6.37 -25.63
CA ASN A 484 14.49 7.12 -24.77
C ASN A 484 15.26 8.11 -23.87
N GLN A 485 16.38 7.67 -23.30
CA GLN A 485 17.24 8.55 -22.51
C GLN A 485 17.82 9.70 -23.35
N LEU A 486 18.33 9.41 -24.56
CA LEU A 486 18.83 10.46 -25.46
C LEU A 486 17.75 11.46 -25.84
N VAL A 487 16.51 11.02 -26.13
CA VAL A 487 15.38 11.91 -26.41
C VAL A 487 15.14 12.85 -25.23
N ALA A 488 15.01 12.32 -24.00
CA ALA A 488 14.74 13.11 -22.81
C ALA A 488 15.86 14.13 -22.53
N LEU A 489 17.11 13.66 -22.46
CA LEU A 489 18.28 14.48 -22.16
C LEU A 489 18.51 15.59 -23.21
N LEU A 490 18.44 15.26 -24.51
CA LEU A 490 18.63 16.23 -25.59
C LEU A 490 17.46 17.20 -25.72
N SER A 491 16.24 16.77 -25.39
CA SER A 491 15.08 17.66 -25.34
C SER A 491 15.29 18.72 -24.25
N ARG A 492 15.58 18.29 -23.01
CA ARG A 492 15.84 19.23 -21.91
C ARG A 492 17.03 20.14 -22.19
N LEU A 493 18.15 19.58 -22.68
CA LEU A 493 19.32 20.40 -23.00
C LEU A 493 19.04 21.42 -24.10
N SER A 494 18.18 21.11 -25.09
CA SER A 494 17.76 22.09 -26.10
C SER A 494 16.98 23.27 -25.51
N HIS A 495 16.37 23.12 -24.35
CA HIS A 495 15.72 24.22 -23.64
C HIS A 495 16.73 25.03 -22.82
N LEU A 496 17.66 24.36 -22.13
CA LEU A 496 18.62 25.01 -21.22
C LEU A 496 19.83 25.64 -21.94
N ASP A 497 20.44 24.90 -22.87
CA ASP A 497 21.61 25.33 -23.64
C ASP A 497 21.54 24.76 -25.07
N PRO A 498 20.84 25.46 -26.00
CA PRO A 498 20.67 25.03 -27.38
C PRO A 498 22.00 24.78 -28.11
N ARG A 499 23.04 25.55 -27.78
CA ARG A 499 24.37 25.46 -28.38
C ARG A 499 25.05 24.16 -27.97
N LYS A 500 25.05 23.81 -26.68
CA LYS A 500 25.55 22.50 -26.22
C LYS A 500 24.73 21.35 -26.77
N ALA A 501 23.41 21.50 -26.84
CA ALA A 501 22.52 20.49 -27.40
C ALA A 501 22.85 20.18 -28.87
N LEU A 502 23.10 21.21 -29.69
CA LEU A 502 23.55 21.06 -31.08
C LEU A 502 24.88 20.30 -31.15
N ARG A 503 25.87 20.69 -30.32
CA ARG A 503 27.18 20.02 -30.27
C ARG A 503 27.05 18.54 -29.95
N HIS A 504 26.27 18.19 -28.92
CA HIS A 504 26.04 16.78 -28.57
C HIS A 504 25.39 16.01 -29.70
N ARG A 505 24.35 16.56 -30.34
CA ARG A 505 23.70 15.91 -31.51
C ARG A 505 24.68 15.61 -32.63
N LEU A 506 25.55 16.57 -32.97
CA LEU A 506 26.55 16.38 -34.02
C LEU A 506 27.63 15.36 -33.61
N MET A 507 28.04 15.33 -32.34
CA MET A 507 28.97 14.31 -31.82
C MET A 507 28.34 12.92 -31.79
N LEU A 508 27.06 12.81 -31.43
CA LEU A 508 26.29 11.57 -31.43
C LEU A 508 26.08 11.06 -32.87
N MET A 509 25.72 11.94 -33.82
CA MET A 509 25.65 11.60 -35.25
C MET A 509 26.98 11.00 -35.72
N ARG A 510 28.09 11.65 -35.40
CA ARG A 510 29.43 11.18 -35.78
C ARG A 510 29.76 9.80 -35.20
N SER A 511 29.29 9.51 -33.99
CA SER A 511 29.63 8.28 -33.25
C SER A 511 28.65 7.13 -33.50
N SER A 512 27.53 7.38 -34.17
CA SER A 512 26.49 6.38 -34.43
C SER A 512 26.86 5.44 -35.58
N TYR A 513 26.60 4.15 -35.38
CA TYR A 513 26.72 3.11 -36.40
C TYR A 513 25.43 2.90 -37.21
N VAL A 514 24.32 3.46 -36.73
CA VAL A 514 23.04 3.44 -37.44
C VAL A 514 23.04 4.57 -38.47
N PRO A 515 22.75 4.28 -39.76
CA PRO A 515 22.67 5.32 -40.79
C PRO A 515 21.42 6.17 -40.63
N PHE A 516 21.56 7.48 -40.79
CA PHE A 516 20.44 8.44 -40.61
C PHE A 516 19.67 8.70 -41.92
N ALA A 517 20.24 8.28 -43.04
CA ALA A 517 19.69 8.47 -44.37
C ALA A 517 19.94 7.26 -45.26
N ASP A 518 19.09 7.08 -46.27
CA ASP A 518 19.20 6.02 -47.26
C ASP A 518 20.28 6.30 -48.32
N LYS A 519 20.37 5.45 -49.35
CA LYS A 519 21.35 5.60 -50.45
C LYS A 519 21.18 6.88 -51.27
N SER A 520 19.98 7.46 -51.29
CA SER A 520 19.66 8.73 -51.94
C SER A 520 19.82 9.93 -50.99
N LEU A 521 20.37 9.71 -49.79
CA LEU A 521 20.47 10.67 -48.69
C LEU A 521 19.14 11.28 -48.26
N SER A 522 18.04 10.61 -48.57
CA SER A 522 16.76 10.89 -47.94
C SER A 522 16.83 10.39 -46.51
N ARG A 523 16.54 11.27 -45.55
CA ARG A 523 16.54 10.91 -44.13
C ARG A 523 15.40 9.93 -43.84
N PHE A 524 15.65 8.97 -42.95
CA PHE A 524 14.59 8.11 -42.45
C PHE A 524 13.61 8.96 -41.63
N SER A 525 12.34 8.95 -42.04
CA SER A 525 11.26 9.64 -41.34
C SER A 525 10.83 8.84 -40.12
N SER A 526 10.62 9.51 -38.98
CA SER A 526 10.05 8.89 -37.79
C SER A 526 8.63 8.37 -37.99
N LEU A 527 7.90 8.90 -38.98
CA LEU A 527 6.52 8.51 -39.27
C LEU A 527 6.40 7.22 -40.10
N TYR A 528 7.46 6.83 -40.82
CA TYR A 528 7.37 5.80 -41.86
C TYR A 528 8.56 4.84 -41.90
N SER A 529 9.44 4.85 -40.89
CA SER A 529 10.63 4.00 -40.91
C SER A 529 11.05 3.54 -39.51
N ASP A 530 11.08 2.23 -39.34
CA ASP A 530 11.64 1.54 -38.17
C ASP A 530 13.15 1.81 -38.00
N LYS A 531 13.80 2.40 -39.02
CA LYS A 531 15.21 2.78 -39.02
C LYS A 531 15.45 4.22 -38.59
N ALA A 532 14.40 4.98 -38.26
CA ALA A 532 14.53 6.37 -37.86
C ALA A 532 15.14 6.51 -36.46
N VAL A 533 16.13 7.40 -36.34
CA VAL A 533 16.76 7.73 -35.06
C VAL A 533 15.93 8.79 -34.34
N SER A 534 15.16 8.37 -33.33
CA SER A 534 14.14 9.20 -32.66
C SER A 534 14.66 10.48 -31.99
N TRP A 535 15.90 10.48 -31.51
CA TRP A 535 16.47 11.62 -30.78
C TRP A 535 17.11 12.70 -31.68
N TYR A 536 17.19 12.48 -32.99
CA TYR A 536 17.81 13.43 -33.93
C TYR A 536 16.82 14.03 -34.93
N SER A 537 16.65 15.35 -34.88
CA SER A 537 15.89 16.13 -35.85
C SER A 537 16.79 16.89 -36.84
N PRO A 538 16.32 17.24 -38.05
CA PRO A 538 17.06 18.04 -39.03
C PRO A 538 17.56 19.38 -38.48
N LEU A 539 18.71 19.86 -38.96
CA LEU A 539 19.28 21.13 -38.50
C LEU A 539 18.35 22.31 -38.80
N SER A 540 17.66 22.27 -39.95
CA SER A 540 16.64 23.26 -40.31
C SER A 540 15.44 23.23 -39.36
N GLU A 541 15.01 22.04 -38.93
CA GLU A 541 13.93 21.88 -37.97
C GLU A 541 14.34 22.33 -36.57
N GLN A 542 15.56 22.02 -36.13
CA GLN A 542 16.10 22.50 -34.86
C GLN A 542 16.17 24.04 -34.83
N ALA A 543 16.67 24.66 -35.90
CA ALA A 543 16.71 26.12 -36.02
C ALA A 543 15.29 26.72 -36.03
N ARG A 544 14.34 26.08 -36.72
CA ARG A 544 12.92 26.48 -36.73
C ARG A 544 12.30 26.39 -35.33
N ASN A 545 12.53 25.30 -34.61
CA ASN A 545 12.00 25.09 -33.27
C ASN A 545 12.61 26.10 -32.27
N LEU A 546 13.90 26.40 -32.39
CA LEU A 546 14.55 27.46 -31.60
C LEU A 546 13.94 28.84 -31.91
N CYS A 547 13.68 29.11 -33.19
CA CYS A 547 13.03 30.34 -33.63
C CYS A 547 11.62 30.48 -33.06
N ALA A 548 10.78 29.45 -33.23
CA ALA A 548 9.42 29.44 -32.71
C ALA A 548 9.38 29.64 -31.18
N LYS A 549 10.27 28.98 -30.42
CA LYS A 549 10.36 29.14 -28.96
C LYS A 549 10.71 30.57 -28.55
N LYS A 550 11.71 31.20 -29.19
CA LYS A 550 12.13 32.58 -28.88
C LYS A 550 11.09 33.61 -29.32
N LEU A 551 10.42 33.38 -30.45
CA LEU A 551 9.39 34.28 -30.95
C LEU A 551 8.12 34.22 -30.10
N ASN A 552 7.68 33.04 -29.66
CA ASN A 552 6.48 32.89 -28.84
C ASN A 552 6.64 33.47 -27.41
N GLY A 553 7.87 33.59 -26.91
CA GLY A 553 8.14 34.08 -25.55
C GLY A 553 8.30 35.59 -25.42
N THR A 554 8.26 36.35 -26.53
CA THR A 554 8.50 37.79 -26.52
C THR A 554 7.36 38.50 -27.26
N PRO A 555 6.64 39.46 -26.65
CA PRO A 555 5.65 40.25 -27.37
C PRO A 555 6.37 41.24 -28.29
N TYR A 556 6.30 41.00 -29.61
CA TYR A 556 6.82 41.92 -30.63
C TYR A 556 5.73 42.89 -31.09
N VAL A 557 6.12 44.11 -31.44
CA VAL A 557 5.19 45.20 -31.76
C VAL A 557 4.97 45.31 -33.28
N ASP A 558 5.94 44.92 -34.12
CA ASP A 558 5.85 45.00 -35.59
C ASP A 558 6.45 43.79 -36.34
N ARG A 559 6.02 43.58 -37.59
CA ARG A 559 6.50 42.55 -38.53
C ARG A 559 8.00 42.67 -38.83
N GLN A 560 8.54 43.89 -38.95
CA GLN A 560 9.97 44.06 -39.23
C GLN A 560 10.84 43.56 -38.06
N GLU A 561 10.38 43.74 -36.83
CA GLU A 561 11.08 43.23 -35.64
C GLU A 561 11.09 41.70 -35.61
N CYS A 562 9.96 41.06 -35.96
CA CYS A 562 9.87 39.61 -36.10
C CYS A 562 10.82 39.07 -37.19
N GLU A 563 10.89 39.71 -38.35
CA GLU A 563 11.78 39.29 -39.45
C GLU A 563 13.26 39.45 -39.08
N ALA A 564 13.63 40.55 -38.41
CA ALA A 564 14.98 40.78 -37.91
C ALA A 564 15.37 39.78 -36.80
N ALA A 565 14.45 39.46 -35.89
CA ALA A 565 14.65 38.46 -34.84
C ALA A 565 14.82 37.05 -35.43
N GLU A 566 13.98 36.65 -36.41
CA GLU A 566 14.14 35.39 -37.12
C GLU A 566 15.53 35.31 -37.78
N GLN A 567 15.94 36.37 -38.48
CA GLN A 567 17.26 36.43 -39.11
C GLN A 567 18.40 36.27 -38.09
N ALA A 568 18.35 36.97 -36.96
CA ALA A 568 19.36 36.87 -35.92
C ALA A 568 19.45 35.44 -35.33
N ILE A 569 18.32 34.75 -35.18
CA ILE A 569 18.28 33.38 -34.65
C ILE A 569 18.91 32.38 -35.63
N TYR A 570 18.53 32.43 -36.91
CA TYR A 570 19.13 31.56 -37.93
C TYR A 570 20.62 31.85 -38.12
N GLN A 571 21.03 33.12 -38.07
CA GLN A 571 22.44 33.49 -38.10
C GLN A 571 23.20 32.94 -36.90
N SER A 572 22.67 33.08 -35.68
CA SER A 572 23.28 32.53 -34.46
C SER A 572 23.45 31.01 -34.55
N PHE A 573 22.42 30.29 -35.01
CA PHE A 573 22.48 28.84 -35.16
C PHE A 573 23.53 28.42 -36.20
N ALA A 574 23.61 29.14 -37.33
CA ALA A 574 24.63 28.89 -38.35
C ALA A 574 26.06 29.15 -37.81
N LEU A 575 26.25 30.19 -37.00
CA LEU A 575 27.51 30.47 -36.33
C LEU A 575 27.90 29.37 -35.34
N ASP A 576 26.94 28.82 -34.58
CA ASP A 576 27.21 27.70 -33.67
C ASP A 576 27.62 26.42 -34.41
N LEU A 577 27.01 26.15 -35.57
CA LEU A 577 27.40 25.05 -36.45
C LEU A 577 28.81 25.26 -37.02
N ILE A 578 29.15 26.48 -37.45
CA ILE A 578 30.50 26.83 -37.91
C ILE A 578 31.51 26.61 -36.79
N ASP A 579 31.24 27.14 -35.60
CA ASP A 579 32.11 26.99 -34.44
C ASP A 579 32.38 25.52 -34.12
N PHE A 580 31.34 24.67 -34.20
CA PHE A 580 31.50 23.23 -34.07
C PHE A 580 32.42 22.67 -35.15
N CYS A 581 32.13 22.88 -36.44
CA CYS A 581 32.95 22.38 -37.54
C CYS A 581 34.42 22.83 -37.43
N LEU A 582 34.66 24.10 -37.12
CA LEU A 582 36.01 24.65 -36.93
C LEU A 582 36.72 24.00 -35.74
N SER A 583 36.01 23.71 -34.64
CA SER A 583 36.60 23.04 -33.49
C SER A 583 37.11 21.63 -33.83
N ARG A 584 36.47 20.93 -34.76
CA ARG A 584 36.86 19.59 -35.20
C ARG A 584 38.07 19.59 -36.14
N LEU A 585 38.31 20.68 -36.86
CA LEU A 585 39.44 20.83 -37.80
C LEU A 585 40.73 21.33 -37.14
N ARG A 586 40.69 21.70 -35.86
CA ARG A 586 41.86 22.18 -35.11
C ARG A 586 42.69 21.03 -34.55
N LEU A 587 43.96 21.31 -34.31
CA LEU A 587 44.83 20.45 -33.51
C LEU A 587 44.27 20.29 -32.09
N ARG A 588 44.54 19.13 -31.48
CA ARG A 588 44.15 18.83 -30.11
C ARG A 588 44.88 19.76 -29.14
N LYS A 589 44.30 19.94 -27.95
CA LYS A 589 44.92 20.77 -26.91
C LYS A 589 46.29 20.20 -26.53
N GLY A 590 47.34 21.02 -26.64
CA GLY A 590 48.73 20.64 -26.35
C GLY A 590 49.56 20.28 -27.58
N GLU A 591 48.92 20.01 -28.72
CA GLU A 591 49.61 19.73 -29.99
C GLU A 591 50.12 21.02 -30.63
N LYS A 592 51.35 20.96 -31.14
CA LYS A 592 51.98 22.09 -31.83
C LYS A 592 51.89 21.93 -33.34
N LYS A 593 51.84 23.07 -34.01
CA LYS A 593 51.96 23.14 -35.47
C LYS A 593 53.34 22.56 -35.88
N PRO A 594 53.42 21.67 -36.87
CA PRO A 594 54.70 21.24 -37.42
C PRO A 594 55.40 22.41 -38.14
N GLU A 595 56.73 22.51 -38.01
CA GLU A 595 57.49 23.64 -38.56
C GLU A 595 57.50 23.64 -40.09
N ASP A 596 57.78 22.49 -40.73
CA ASP A 596 57.82 22.36 -42.20
C ASP A 596 57.09 21.11 -42.75
N GLU A 597 56.38 20.37 -41.90
CA GLU A 597 55.73 19.09 -42.25
C GLU A 597 54.20 19.10 -42.09
N ARG A 598 53.53 18.05 -42.59
CA ARG A 598 52.09 17.84 -42.35
C ARG A 598 51.87 17.31 -40.93
N TYR A 599 50.76 17.64 -40.29
CA TYR A 599 50.43 17.04 -38.98
C TYR A 599 49.95 15.60 -39.15
N ALA A 600 50.17 14.75 -38.14
CA ALA A 600 49.65 13.39 -38.13
C ALA A 600 48.14 13.39 -37.80
N ASP A 601 47.40 12.37 -38.28
CA ASP A 601 45.96 12.23 -38.00
C ASP A 601 45.66 12.21 -36.49
N GLY A 602 46.57 11.69 -35.67
CA GLY A 602 46.45 11.70 -34.20
C GLY A 602 46.46 13.09 -33.57
N GLN A 603 47.07 14.08 -34.22
CA GLN A 603 47.23 15.44 -33.68
C GLN A 603 46.00 16.32 -33.91
N VAL A 604 45.14 15.97 -34.87
CA VAL A 604 43.90 16.71 -35.15
C VAL A 604 42.73 16.19 -34.31
N THR A 605 41.78 17.09 -34.01
CA THR A 605 40.62 16.76 -33.19
C THR A 605 39.71 15.73 -33.85
N GLU A 606 39.44 15.86 -35.16
CA GLU A 606 38.81 14.82 -35.97
C GLU A 606 39.84 14.00 -36.73
N GLN A 607 39.98 12.72 -36.35
CA GLN A 607 40.94 11.80 -36.97
C GLN A 607 40.47 11.28 -38.34
N SER A 608 39.16 11.22 -38.58
CA SER A 608 38.63 10.70 -39.85
C SER A 608 38.72 11.75 -40.96
N ALA A 609 39.48 11.46 -42.01
CA ALA A 609 39.58 12.32 -43.20
C ALA A 609 38.21 12.56 -43.86
N ILE A 610 37.34 11.54 -43.90
CA ILE A 610 35.96 11.64 -44.43
C ILE A 610 35.18 12.72 -43.69
N TRP A 611 35.23 12.72 -42.35
CA TRP A 611 34.55 13.72 -41.54
C TRP A 611 35.19 15.11 -41.66
N ARG A 612 36.53 15.20 -41.76
CA ARG A 612 37.22 16.49 -42.03
C ARG A 612 36.74 17.11 -43.36
N GLN A 613 36.60 16.31 -44.42
CA GLN A 613 35.98 16.77 -45.68
C GLN A 613 34.53 17.23 -45.47
N GLY A 614 33.73 16.46 -44.74
CA GLY A 614 32.35 16.80 -44.40
C GLY A 614 32.21 18.16 -43.71
N TYR A 615 33.04 18.42 -42.70
CA TYR A 615 33.06 19.70 -42.00
C TYR A 615 33.48 20.86 -42.91
N LEU A 616 34.48 20.66 -43.77
CA LEU A 616 34.90 21.68 -44.75
C LEU A 616 33.79 21.98 -45.79
N LYS A 617 33.09 20.95 -46.28
CA LYS A 617 31.94 21.15 -47.17
C LYS A 617 30.80 21.85 -46.45
N ALA A 618 30.49 21.49 -45.20
CA ALA A 618 29.50 22.21 -44.41
C ALA A 618 29.87 23.71 -44.25
N LEU A 619 31.12 24.03 -43.95
CA LEU A 619 31.61 25.41 -43.90
C LEU A 619 31.47 26.14 -45.23
N LEU A 620 31.75 25.47 -46.35
CA LEU A 620 31.57 26.01 -47.70
C LEU A 620 30.10 26.37 -47.98
N GLU A 621 29.15 25.52 -47.62
CA GLU A 621 27.72 25.77 -47.86
C GLU A 621 27.15 26.88 -46.97
N ILE A 622 27.57 26.95 -45.70
CA ILE A 622 27.13 28.02 -44.79
C ILE A 622 27.76 29.35 -45.20
N GLY A 623 29.04 29.33 -45.63
CA GLY A 623 29.73 30.46 -46.26
C GLY A 623 29.78 31.73 -45.42
N LEU A 624 30.03 31.63 -44.10
CA LEU A 624 30.29 32.78 -43.22
C LEU A 624 31.72 32.69 -42.67
N ASP A 625 32.31 33.85 -42.36
CA ASP A 625 33.68 33.93 -41.83
C ASP A 625 33.75 34.72 -40.51
N PRO A 626 33.24 34.16 -39.40
CA PRO A 626 33.14 34.89 -38.14
C PRO A 626 34.50 35.37 -37.64
N ASN A 627 34.69 36.69 -37.62
CA ASN A 627 35.91 37.36 -37.18
C ASN A 627 37.18 36.85 -37.90
N GLY A 628 37.06 36.39 -39.15
CA GLY A 628 38.17 35.83 -39.92
C GLY A 628 38.68 34.48 -39.40
N LYS A 629 37.98 33.81 -38.48
CA LYS A 629 38.43 32.53 -37.89
C LYS A 629 38.27 31.37 -38.86
N ALA A 630 37.25 31.40 -39.72
CA ALA A 630 36.96 30.29 -40.61
C ALA A 630 37.99 30.22 -41.73
N HIS A 631 38.26 31.33 -42.44
CA HIS A 631 39.25 31.29 -43.52
C HIS A 631 40.66 30.94 -43.02
N LYS A 632 41.05 31.39 -41.82
CA LYS A 632 42.34 31.04 -41.20
C LYS A 632 42.45 29.55 -40.91
N THR A 633 41.41 28.96 -40.31
CA THR A 633 41.39 27.53 -39.99
C THR A 633 41.39 26.70 -41.27
N VAL A 634 40.57 27.06 -42.27
CA VAL A 634 40.52 26.36 -43.56
C VAL A 634 41.83 26.50 -44.33
N PHE A 635 42.49 27.66 -44.26
CA PHE A 635 43.82 27.86 -44.85
C PHE A 635 44.87 26.96 -44.18
N PHE A 636 44.83 26.84 -42.86
CA PHE A 636 45.70 25.92 -42.11
C PHE A 636 45.47 24.48 -42.56
N THR A 637 44.22 24.00 -42.61
CA THR A 637 43.89 22.65 -43.07
C THR A 637 44.36 22.42 -44.51
N ARG A 638 44.16 23.40 -45.40
CA ARG A 638 44.62 23.34 -46.80
C ARG A 638 46.14 23.14 -46.90
N GLN A 639 46.92 23.73 -45.99
CA GLN A 639 48.38 23.65 -46.03
C GLN A 639 48.92 22.38 -45.37
N PHE A 640 48.36 21.97 -44.23
CA PHE A 640 49.01 21.03 -43.32
C PHE A 640 48.26 19.72 -43.08
N ASP A 641 47.02 19.54 -43.59
CA ASP A 641 46.31 18.27 -43.41
C ASP A 641 47.07 17.10 -44.06
N PRO A 642 47.19 15.94 -43.39
CA PRO A 642 47.91 14.79 -43.93
C PRO A 642 47.28 14.27 -45.23
N ASP A 643 45.95 14.31 -45.34
CA ASP A 643 45.19 13.74 -46.45
C ASP A 643 45.01 14.74 -47.60
N GLU A 644 45.34 14.31 -48.82
CA GLU A 644 45.26 15.15 -50.02
C GLU A 644 43.84 15.55 -50.39
N SER A 645 42.89 14.63 -50.27
CA SER A 645 41.48 14.89 -50.57
C SER A 645 40.89 15.91 -49.61
N VAL A 646 41.34 15.94 -48.34
CA VAL A 646 40.95 16.97 -47.37
C VAL A 646 41.50 18.35 -47.79
N ARG A 647 42.76 18.42 -48.23
CA ARG A 647 43.39 19.67 -48.68
C ARG A 647 42.70 20.25 -49.92
N ASP A 648 42.28 19.40 -50.86
CA ASP A 648 41.56 19.82 -52.06
C ASP A 648 40.21 20.45 -51.72
N VAL A 649 39.43 19.81 -50.85
CA VAL A 649 38.16 20.37 -50.36
C VAL A 649 38.41 21.67 -49.58
N ALA A 650 39.49 21.76 -48.80
CA ALA A 650 39.85 22.98 -48.09
C ALA A 650 40.23 24.13 -49.05
N LYS A 651 40.81 23.84 -50.21
CA LYS A 651 41.11 24.84 -51.25
C LYS A 651 39.84 25.45 -51.83
N GLU A 652 38.79 24.65 -52.03
CA GLU A 652 37.47 25.12 -52.44
C GLU A 652 36.80 25.95 -51.34
N ALA A 653 36.75 25.40 -50.12
CA ALA A 653 36.15 26.06 -48.96
C ALA A 653 36.82 27.40 -48.64
N TYR A 654 38.15 27.49 -48.76
CA TYR A 654 38.90 28.73 -48.54
C TYR A 654 38.44 29.85 -49.48
N ARG A 655 38.18 29.52 -50.76
CA ARG A 655 37.70 30.51 -51.74
C ARG A 655 36.29 30.98 -51.40
N ALA A 656 35.42 30.09 -50.95
CA ALA A 656 34.04 30.41 -50.58
C ALA A 656 33.97 31.28 -49.32
N VAL A 657 34.68 30.88 -48.26
CA VAL A 657 34.67 31.56 -46.95
C VAL A 657 35.38 32.92 -47.00
N ARG A 658 36.51 33.03 -47.72
CA ARG A 658 37.24 34.30 -47.85
C ARG A 658 36.49 35.34 -48.70
N ARG A 659 35.70 34.90 -49.67
CA ARG A 659 34.87 35.78 -50.50
C ARG A 659 33.54 36.07 -49.82
N GLU A 660 33.51 36.29 -48.51
CA GLU A 660 32.29 36.71 -47.82
C GLU A 660 31.66 37.83 -48.64
N THR A 661 30.58 37.49 -49.36
CA THR A 661 30.01 38.42 -50.32
C THR A 661 29.43 39.53 -49.47
N LYS A 662 29.80 40.78 -49.74
CA LYS A 662 29.28 41.97 -49.04
C LYS A 662 27.73 42.06 -49.04
N SER A 663 27.03 41.14 -49.71
CA SER A 663 25.59 40.94 -49.67
C SER A 663 25.12 40.43 -48.31
N LYS A 664 24.19 41.14 -47.67
CA LYS A 664 23.46 40.63 -46.49
C LYS A 664 22.72 39.33 -46.86
N LYS A 665 22.98 38.25 -46.12
CA LYS A 665 22.26 36.97 -46.30
C LYS A 665 20.84 37.08 -45.76
N SER A 666 19.88 36.57 -46.53
CA SER A 666 18.49 36.45 -46.10
C SER A 666 18.27 35.24 -45.19
N VAL A 667 17.11 35.17 -44.52
CA VAL A 667 16.68 33.98 -43.77
C VAL A 667 16.65 32.73 -44.66
N GLN A 668 16.19 32.85 -45.91
CA GLN A 668 16.16 31.73 -46.85
C GLN A 668 17.57 31.22 -47.18
N ASP A 669 18.56 32.11 -47.26
CA ASP A 669 19.94 31.71 -47.51
C ASP A 669 20.50 30.89 -46.33
N PHE A 670 20.19 31.28 -45.09
CA PHE A 670 20.55 30.48 -43.92
C PHE A 670 19.85 29.13 -43.90
N LYS A 671 18.54 29.07 -44.16
CA LYS A 671 17.78 27.80 -44.22
C LYS A 671 18.38 26.84 -45.25
N ARG A 672 18.65 27.34 -46.47
CA ARG A 672 19.31 26.56 -47.54
C ARG A 672 20.72 26.10 -47.14
N GLY A 673 21.51 26.98 -46.54
CA GLY A 673 22.86 26.68 -46.07
C GLY A 673 22.88 25.58 -45.01
N LEU A 674 21.95 25.61 -44.06
CA LEU A 674 21.81 24.57 -43.02
C LEU A 674 21.43 23.20 -43.62
N ILE A 675 20.48 23.18 -44.56
CA ILE A 675 20.08 21.95 -45.27
C ILE A 675 21.26 21.36 -46.05
N ALA A 676 21.97 22.20 -46.80
CA ALA A 676 23.11 21.77 -47.60
C ALA A 676 24.28 21.29 -46.73
N ALA A 677 24.55 21.98 -45.61
CA ALA A 677 25.54 21.56 -44.64
C ALA A 677 25.20 20.21 -44.00
N GLU A 678 23.95 20.02 -43.54
CA GLU A 678 23.49 18.74 -42.99
C GLU A 678 23.63 17.60 -44.01
N TRP A 679 23.26 17.83 -45.27
CA TRP A 679 23.39 16.83 -46.33
C TRP A 679 24.83 16.31 -46.49
N TRP A 680 25.83 17.20 -46.39
CA TRP A 680 27.25 16.79 -46.41
C TRP A 680 27.67 16.00 -45.17
N LEU A 681 27.11 16.32 -44.00
CA LEU A 681 27.38 15.54 -42.77
C LEU A 681 26.77 14.13 -42.87
N LEU A 682 25.55 14.00 -43.40
CA LEU A 682 24.91 12.71 -43.67
C LEU A 682 25.69 11.89 -44.71
N MET A 683 26.14 12.54 -45.78
CA MET A 683 27.03 11.92 -46.78
C MET A 683 28.31 11.39 -46.12
N SER A 684 28.91 12.17 -45.23
CA SER A 684 30.15 11.81 -44.53
C SER A 684 29.93 10.62 -43.58
N GLN A 685 28.82 10.61 -42.84
CA GLN A 685 28.45 9.47 -42.01
C GLN A 685 28.29 8.20 -42.85
N ARG A 686 27.53 8.28 -43.94
CA ARG A 686 27.28 7.12 -44.79
C ARG A 686 28.55 6.54 -45.41
N ARG A 687 29.48 7.41 -45.83
CA ARG A 687 30.81 7.02 -46.29
C ARG A 687 31.66 6.42 -45.17
N ALA A 688 31.64 6.98 -43.97
CA ALA A 688 32.38 6.46 -42.83
C ALA A 688 31.87 5.10 -42.35
N LEU A 689 30.63 4.73 -42.71
CA LEU A 689 30.04 3.41 -42.47
C LEU A 689 30.20 2.45 -43.67
N ASP A 690 30.96 2.84 -44.69
CA ASP A 690 31.17 2.06 -45.93
C ASP A 690 29.85 1.64 -46.63
N LEU A 691 28.83 2.49 -46.55
CA LEU A 691 27.51 2.23 -47.14
C LEU A 691 27.39 2.83 -48.55
N PRO A 692 26.68 2.16 -49.49
CA PRO A 692 26.57 2.61 -50.87
C PRO A 692 25.75 3.90 -50.98
N ILE A 693 26.17 4.79 -51.87
CA ILE A 693 25.50 6.06 -52.20
C ILE A 693 25.09 6.02 -53.67
N ASP A 694 23.86 6.43 -53.95
CA ASP A 694 23.35 6.73 -55.29
C ASP A 694 23.61 8.22 -55.59
N PRO A 695 24.63 8.57 -56.40
CA PRO A 695 25.01 9.96 -56.59
C PRO A 695 23.92 10.80 -57.27
N GLU A 696 23.20 10.21 -58.24
CA GLU A 696 22.16 10.93 -58.98
C GLU A 696 20.93 11.15 -58.10
N GLY A 697 20.48 10.10 -57.40
CA GLY A 697 19.40 10.19 -56.41
C GLY A 697 19.71 11.21 -55.32
N ALA A 698 20.94 11.18 -54.78
CA ALA A 698 21.37 12.10 -53.72
C ALA A 698 21.38 13.56 -54.15
N LEU A 699 21.82 13.87 -55.38
CA LEU A 699 21.76 15.22 -55.94
C LEU A 699 20.32 15.70 -56.17
N LYS A 700 19.43 14.80 -56.64
CA LYS A 700 18.01 15.10 -56.82
C LYS A 700 17.35 15.44 -55.47
N THR A 701 17.58 14.62 -54.44
CA THR A 701 17.09 14.84 -53.07
C THR A 701 17.55 16.19 -52.54
N ARG A 702 18.86 16.49 -52.66
CA ARG A 702 19.42 17.77 -52.22
C ARG A 702 18.76 18.97 -52.90
N ARG A 703 18.59 18.94 -54.22
CA ARG A 703 17.93 20.03 -54.98
C ARG A 703 16.49 20.24 -54.53
N ASN A 704 15.75 19.16 -54.29
CA ASN A 704 14.37 19.24 -53.83
C ASN A 704 14.26 19.88 -52.43
N MET A 705 15.13 19.49 -51.49
CA MET A 705 15.16 20.08 -50.15
C MET A 705 15.52 21.57 -50.17
N MET A 706 16.43 22.00 -51.05
CA MET A 706 16.80 23.43 -51.15
C MET A 706 15.76 24.32 -51.86
N ARG A 707 14.87 23.73 -52.67
CA ARG A 707 13.77 24.46 -53.32
C ARG A 707 12.71 24.90 -52.32
N ASN A 708 12.43 24.06 -51.32
CA ASN A 708 11.47 24.30 -50.25
C ASN A 708 12.15 24.22 -48.86
N PRO A 709 13.01 25.19 -48.52
CA PRO A 709 13.91 25.12 -47.36
C PRO A 709 13.23 25.38 -46.00
#